data_AF-A0A453A9W5-F1
#
_entry.id   AF-A0A453A9W5-F1
#
_cell.length_a   1.000
_cell.length_b   1.000
_cell.length_c   1.000
_cell.angle_alpha   90.00
_cell.angle_beta   90.00
_cell.angle_gamma   90.00
#
_symmetry.space_group_name_H-M   'P 1'
#
loop_
_entity.id
_entity.type
_entity.pdbx_description
1 polymer ?
#
loop_
_entity_poly.entity_id
_entity_poly.type
_entity_poly.pdbx_seq_one_letter_code
_entity_poly.pdbx_strand_id
1 'polypeptide(L)'
;QICRVEDITVGGIVKGSIIHIHRARTVTVTDGGAISASELGCKAGIGRGTFLKYGAGGGAGHGGQGGIGIYNGMTSEGGQRYGSAYLPCELGSGTGSPESGDDSAGGGLIVIGSMKWPLARLLIYGSVSSDGESNRDTIGNSSGSFKGGIGGGSGGTILFFLQGLLVEKNSSLSASGGKGGIHGGGGGGGGRIHFHWSNIATGDEFVQIASINGTVASSGGSGNDDGHFGEDGTITGKECPVGLYGTFCTECPVGTYKNVAGSNSSLCTPCSLNALPNRADFIYVRGGVTQPSCPYKCISAKYKMPNCYTPLEEVIYTFGGPWSFAVFLFFAIILLALILSAVRVKIGESEVTYRATSAIHNDAYASSPFLLSLAEVPGASRAEETQSHVHRMYFMGPNTFREPWHLPYSPPESIIGIVYEDAFNRFIDEINLVAAFEWWEGSVHSILAVLAYPCAWSWKQWRRRKKIHRLQEYVKSEYDHSCLRSCRSRALYKGLKVGSTPDLMVAYIDFFLGGDEKRLDVAATIQKRFPMCLIFGGEGSYMSPYHLHSDTLLSNLLGQYVSTAIWNRLVAGLNTQLRSVKQGSIRSTLGPVVSWIKSHGNPQLERHGVRVELGWFQATASGYYQLGIVVAVNENFYKSHHHHEHAPDFGDRSRKNFAVPLLGSKQAIQDQPCTSYGVSRKRLTGGVTGGVINEETLKSLDYKRDYLFPLSLLLRNCRPIGYAETLQLLICIVLVGDFTITLLMLVQYYWISVGAFLAVLLIPPLALLSPFLAGLNALFSRGPKRSSVTRIFTLWNTTSVINIIVAIVYGAMYSGLSSLTVSSAQASNTKSFKGRDDDGWWILPVVLFVVKSLQAGLVNWHIANLEIQDHSLFSPDPDRFWTM
;
A
#
# COMPACT_ATOMS: atom_id res chain seq x y z
N GLN A 1 -68.43 18.33 50.27
CA GLN A 1 -67.08 18.03 49.74
C GLN A 1 -66.63 16.72 50.35
N ILE A 2 -66.36 15.69 49.54
CA ILE A 2 -65.77 14.45 50.04
C ILE A 2 -64.26 14.64 49.97
N CYS A 3 -63.57 14.66 51.11
CA CYS A 3 -62.11 14.71 51.15
C CYS A 3 -61.58 13.49 50.40
N ARG A 4 -60.83 13.73 49.32
CA ARG A 4 -60.26 12.68 48.47
C ARG A 4 -58.84 12.40 48.94
N VAL A 5 -58.56 11.15 49.27
CA VAL A 5 -57.19 10.69 49.51
C VAL A 5 -56.49 10.60 48.16
N GLU A 6 -55.49 11.45 47.93
CA GLU A 6 -54.65 11.40 46.72
C GLU A 6 -53.44 10.50 46.96
N ASP A 7 -52.72 10.64 48.07
CA ASP A 7 -51.49 9.89 48.32
C ASP A 7 -51.60 9.07 49.61
N ILE A 8 -51.19 7.80 49.52
CA ILE A 8 -51.15 6.86 50.65
C ILE A 8 -49.69 6.50 50.92
N THR A 9 -49.22 6.72 52.15
CA THR A 9 -47.89 6.33 52.59
C THR A 9 -47.99 5.29 53.70
N VAL A 10 -47.37 4.13 53.50
CA VAL A 10 -47.35 3.02 54.45
C VAL A 10 -45.98 2.98 55.14
N GLY A 11 -45.97 3.42 56.41
CA GLY A 11 -44.80 3.41 57.30
C GLY A 11 -44.69 2.20 58.23
N GLY A 12 -45.82 1.51 58.47
CA GLY A 12 -45.92 0.31 59.30
C GLY A 12 -46.50 -0.86 58.52
N ILE A 13 -47.21 -1.77 59.18
CA ILE A 13 -47.76 -2.98 58.55
C ILE A 13 -49.26 -2.84 58.34
N VAL A 14 -49.72 -2.94 57.08
CA VAL A 14 -51.13 -3.14 56.73
C VAL A 14 -51.33 -4.63 56.47
N LYS A 15 -52.07 -5.30 57.34
CA LYS A 15 -52.31 -6.75 57.27
C LYS A 15 -53.80 -7.08 57.15
N GLY A 16 -54.16 -7.97 56.24
CA GLY A 16 -55.54 -8.41 56.02
C GLY A 16 -55.63 -9.53 54.98
N SER A 17 -56.67 -10.36 55.06
CA SER A 17 -56.93 -11.43 54.10
C SER A 17 -57.27 -10.91 52.70
N ILE A 18 -57.98 -9.77 52.66
CA ILE A 18 -58.27 -9.01 51.45
C ILE A 18 -57.90 -7.56 51.70
N ILE A 19 -56.91 -7.06 50.97
CA ILE A 19 -56.49 -5.65 51.00
C ILE A 19 -56.84 -5.04 49.66
N HIS A 20 -57.80 -4.10 49.64
CA HIS A 20 -58.23 -3.45 48.42
C HIS A 20 -58.13 -1.92 48.54
N ILE A 21 -57.21 -1.33 47.78
CA ILE A 21 -57.06 0.12 47.65
C ILE A 21 -57.74 0.56 46.35
N HIS A 22 -59.02 0.93 46.44
CA HIS A 22 -59.85 1.17 45.24
C HIS A 22 -59.53 2.48 44.49
N ARG A 23 -59.17 3.56 45.21
CA ARG A 23 -58.90 4.87 44.60
C ARG A 23 -57.82 5.64 45.37
N ALA A 24 -56.65 5.76 44.75
CA ALA A 24 -55.56 6.65 45.15
C ALA A 24 -54.86 7.14 43.88
N ARG A 25 -54.06 8.21 43.99
CA ARG A 25 -53.16 8.69 42.94
C ARG A 25 -51.79 8.04 43.09
N THR A 26 -51.23 8.03 44.31
CA THR A 26 -49.93 7.43 44.60
C THR A 26 -50.00 6.54 45.84
N VAL A 27 -49.37 5.37 45.79
CA VAL A 27 -49.15 4.52 46.97
C VAL A 27 -47.65 4.36 47.15
N THR A 28 -47.15 4.69 48.34
CA THR A 28 -45.74 4.57 48.70
C THR A 28 -45.59 3.66 49.91
N VAL A 29 -44.92 2.52 49.75
CA VAL A 29 -44.50 1.64 50.84
C VAL A 29 -43.07 2.02 51.20
N THR A 30 -42.87 2.61 52.37
CA THR A 30 -41.53 3.05 52.82
C THR A 30 -40.64 1.85 53.19
N ASP A 31 -39.34 2.06 53.38
CA ASP A 31 -38.34 1.02 53.69
C ASP A 31 -38.71 0.12 54.90
N GLY A 32 -39.39 0.70 55.92
CA GLY A 32 -39.93 -0.04 57.08
C GLY A 32 -41.41 -0.44 56.96
N GLY A 33 -42.07 -0.10 55.86
CA GLY A 33 -43.49 -0.36 55.62
C GLY A 33 -43.74 -1.72 54.96
N ALA A 34 -44.88 -2.33 55.27
CA ALA A 34 -45.31 -3.58 54.65
C ALA A 34 -46.81 -3.58 54.35
N ILE A 35 -47.19 -4.06 53.16
CA ILE A 35 -48.57 -4.46 52.85
C ILE A 35 -48.58 -5.97 52.73
N SER A 36 -49.14 -6.66 53.73
CA SER A 36 -49.05 -8.12 53.80
C SER A 36 -50.43 -8.77 53.88
N ALA A 37 -50.75 -9.60 52.89
CA ALA A 37 -51.83 -10.56 52.95
C ALA A 37 -51.31 -11.98 53.15
N SER A 38 -50.06 -12.12 53.59
CA SER A 38 -49.40 -13.43 53.75
C SER A 38 -50.06 -14.22 54.88
N GLU A 39 -50.20 -15.54 54.69
CA GLU A 39 -50.76 -16.49 55.67
C GLU A 39 -52.24 -16.21 56.05
N LEU A 40 -52.97 -15.44 55.25
CA LEU A 40 -54.34 -15.01 55.53
C LEU A 40 -55.34 -15.40 54.44
N GLY A 41 -54.97 -16.32 53.57
CA GLY A 41 -55.83 -16.92 52.55
C GLY A 41 -56.72 -18.03 53.12
N CYS A 42 -57.21 -18.89 52.24
CA CYS A 42 -58.05 -20.00 52.64
C CYS A 42 -57.21 -21.07 53.36
N LYS A 43 -57.65 -21.56 54.52
CA LYS A 43 -57.10 -22.76 55.18
C LYS A 43 -57.45 -24.07 54.45
N ALA A 44 -58.60 -24.09 53.78
CA ALA A 44 -59.03 -25.15 52.88
C ALA A 44 -59.71 -24.54 51.65
N GLY A 45 -59.00 -24.49 50.51
CA GLY A 45 -59.46 -23.88 49.27
C GLY A 45 -59.53 -24.85 48.08
N ILE A 46 -59.65 -24.30 46.88
CA ILE A 46 -59.81 -25.05 45.62
C ILE A 46 -58.58 -25.94 45.34
N GLY A 47 -57.39 -25.39 45.55
CA GLY A 47 -56.11 -26.10 45.39
C GLY A 47 -55.61 -26.66 46.72
N ARG A 48 -56.49 -27.22 47.55
CA ARG A 48 -56.09 -27.83 48.82
C ARG A 48 -55.17 -29.02 48.58
N GLY A 49 -54.05 -29.06 49.29
CA GLY A 49 -53.15 -30.21 49.30
C GLY A 49 -53.78 -31.42 50.01
N THR A 50 -53.48 -32.63 49.55
CA THR A 50 -54.03 -33.84 50.18
C THR A 50 -53.32 -34.14 51.50
N PHE A 51 -54.06 -34.65 52.48
CA PHE A 51 -53.53 -34.93 53.81
C PHE A 51 -53.97 -36.32 54.29
N LEU A 52 -53.01 -37.17 54.63
CA LEU A 52 -53.24 -38.51 55.19
C LEU A 52 -52.96 -38.51 56.70
N LYS A 53 -53.84 -39.14 57.50
CA LYS A 53 -53.77 -39.15 58.98
C LYS A 53 -52.43 -39.63 59.55
N TYR A 54 -51.74 -40.53 58.85
CA TYR A 54 -50.44 -41.10 59.24
C TYR A 54 -49.31 -40.78 58.24
N GLY A 55 -49.55 -39.93 57.24
CA GLY A 55 -48.59 -39.56 56.19
C GLY A 55 -48.24 -38.07 56.19
N ALA A 56 -47.33 -37.64 55.32
CA ALA A 56 -47.06 -36.22 55.09
C ALA A 56 -48.18 -35.57 54.28
N GLY A 57 -48.42 -34.29 54.49
CA GLY A 57 -49.35 -33.48 53.68
C GLY A 57 -48.69 -33.00 52.38
N GLY A 58 -49.43 -33.09 51.28
CA GLY A 58 -49.11 -32.38 50.06
C GLY A 58 -49.26 -30.87 50.26
N GLY A 59 -48.40 -30.09 49.60
CA GLY A 59 -48.50 -28.63 49.57
C GLY A 59 -49.76 -28.18 48.83
N ALA A 60 -50.29 -27.01 49.18
CA ALA A 60 -51.43 -26.44 48.48
C ALA A 60 -51.00 -25.80 47.15
N GLY A 61 -51.87 -25.82 46.14
CA GLY A 61 -51.63 -25.18 44.84
C GLY A 61 -52.47 -23.92 44.67
N HIS A 62 -51.93 -22.92 43.97
CA HIS A 62 -52.60 -21.71 43.49
C HIS A 62 -51.57 -21.00 42.63
N GLY A 63 -51.86 -20.61 41.38
CA GLY A 63 -50.81 -20.14 40.47
C GLY A 63 -49.99 -21.29 39.88
N GLY A 64 -49.22 -21.96 40.73
CA GLY A 64 -48.51 -23.22 40.49
C GLY A 64 -49.13 -24.42 41.24
N GLN A 65 -48.76 -25.64 40.85
CA GLN A 65 -49.14 -26.86 41.56
C GLN A 65 -48.38 -26.99 42.89
N GLY A 66 -49.05 -27.47 43.94
CA GLY A 66 -48.39 -27.80 45.20
C GLY A 66 -47.48 -29.03 45.08
N GLY A 67 -46.42 -29.08 45.88
CA GLY A 67 -45.49 -30.20 45.93
C GLY A 67 -46.10 -31.43 46.61
N ILE A 68 -45.65 -32.62 46.20
CA ILE A 68 -46.04 -33.90 46.79
C ILE A 68 -45.40 -34.03 48.18
N GLY A 69 -46.16 -34.49 49.18
CA GLY A 69 -45.64 -34.85 50.50
C GLY A 69 -45.32 -36.34 50.57
N ILE A 70 -44.17 -36.72 51.13
CA ILE A 70 -43.71 -38.12 51.20
C ILE A 70 -43.21 -38.42 52.61
N TYR A 71 -43.84 -39.40 53.29
CA TYR A 71 -43.38 -39.86 54.62
C TYR A 71 -43.54 -41.36 54.75
N ASN A 72 -42.47 -42.07 55.14
CA ASN A 72 -42.44 -43.52 55.30
C ASN A 72 -43.05 -44.30 54.10
N GLY A 73 -42.77 -43.86 52.87
CA GLY A 73 -43.29 -44.48 51.63
C GLY A 73 -44.75 -44.19 51.29
N MET A 74 -45.48 -43.44 52.13
CA MET A 74 -46.81 -42.91 51.80
C MET A 74 -46.67 -41.57 51.08
N THR A 75 -47.35 -41.43 49.94
CA THR A 75 -47.33 -40.21 49.11
C THR A 75 -48.68 -39.49 49.16
N SER A 76 -48.65 -38.17 49.34
CA SER A 76 -49.81 -37.29 49.30
C SER A 76 -49.64 -36.26 48.18
N GLU A 77 -50.54 -36.29 47.21
CA GLU A 77 -50.57 -35.36 46.09
C GLU A 77 -50.72 -33.90 46.55
N GLY A 78 -49.99 -33.01 45.87
CA GLY A 78 -50.14 -31.57 46.06
C GLY A 78 -51.42 -31.02 45.41
N GLY A 79 -51.83 -29.84 45.86
CA GLY A 79 -53.01 -29.16 45.35
C GLY A 79 -52.85 -28.70 43.90
N GLN A 80 -53.93 -28.77 43.13
CA GLN A 80 -53.94 -28.33 41.73
C GLN A 80 -53.85 -26.80 41.60
N ARG A 81 -53.25 -26.31 40.50
CA ARG A 81 -53.27 -24.89 40.15
C ARG A 81 -54.70 -24.46 39.73
N TYR A 82 -55.13 -23.27 40.15
CA TYR A 82 -56.43 -22.70 39.78
C TYR A 82 -56.38 -21.18 39.64
N GLY A 83 -57.48 -20.58 39.19
CA GLY A 83 -57.62 -19.14 38.96
C GLY A 83 -57.03 -18.68 37.63
N SER A 84 -57.37 -17.45 37.22
CA SER A 84 -56.87 -16.87 35.97
C SER A 84 -55.49 -16.24 36.17
N ALA A 85 -54.54 -16.52 35.27
CA ALA A 85 -53.26 -15.81 35.25
C ALA A 85 -53.41 -14.34 34.81
N TYR A 86 -54.46 -14.02 34.06
CA TYR A 86 -54.78 -12.66 33.60
C TYR A 86 -56.01 -12.15 34.37
N LEU A 87 -55.85 -11.08 35.15
CA LEU A 87 -56.86 -10.61 36.12
C LEU A 87 -57.22 -11.68 37.20
N PRO A 88 -56.24 -12.14 38.00
CA PRO A 88 -56.49 -13.05 39.12
C PRO A 88 -57.34 -12.40 40.22
N CYS A 89 -58.26 -13.15 40.81
CA CYS A 89 -59.19 -12.67 41.84
C CYS A 89 -59.33 -13.63 43.04
N GLU A 90 -58.63 -14.76 43.02
CA GLU A 90 -58.80 -15.84 43.98
C GLU A 90 -57.78 -15.74 45.12
N LEU A 91 -58.18 -16.18 46.31
CA LEU A 91 -57.29 -16.35 47.45
C LEU A 91 -56.45 -17.62 47.27
N GLY A 92 -55.25 -17.66 47.84
CA GLY A 92 -54.45 -18.87 47.95
C GLY A 92 -55.12 -19.93 48.84
N SER A 93 -54.75 -21.18 48.63
CA SER A 93 -55.27 -22.33 49.36
C SER A 93 -54.27 -22.85 50.38
N GLY A 94 -54.82 -23.45 51.43
CA GLY A 94 -54.12 -24.12 52.50
C GLY A 94 -54.15 -25.64 52.38
N THR A 95 -53.52 -26.32 53.33
CA THR A 95 -53.53 -27.80 53.45
C THR A 95 -53.71 -28.21 54.92
N GLY A 96 -54.02 -29.48 55.17
CA GLY A 96 -54.36 -30.01 56.50
C GLY A 96 -55.80 -30.47 56.63
N SER A 97 -56.19 -31.03 57.78
CA SER A 97 -57.55 -31.55 58.06
C SER A 97 -58.18 -30.85 59.26
N PRO A 98 -59.46 -30.40 59.17
CA PRO A 98 -60.15 -29.72 60.27
C PRO A 98 -60.26 -30.58 61.55
N GLU A 99 -60.20 -31.90 61.42
CA GLU A 99 -60.24 -32.84 62.54
C GLU A 99 -58.93 -32.92 63.35
N SER A 100 -57.81 -32.44 62.78
CA SER A 100 -56.47 -32.66 63.32
C SER A 100 -55.83 -31.45 64.01
N GLY A 101 -56.48 -30.28 63.97
CA GLY A 101 -55.96 -29.02 64.52
C GLY A 101 -54.75 -28.42 63.78
N ASP A 102 -54.24 -29.14 62.79
CA ASP A 102 -53.01 -28.89 62.05
C ASP A 102 -53.37 -28.47 60.61
N ASP A 103 -53.46 -27.15 60.37
CA ASP A 103 -53.72 -26.55 59.07
C ASP A 103 -52.68 -25.47 58.71
N SER A 104 -52.40 -25.29 57.41
CA SER A 104 -51.64 -24.16 56.90
C SER A 104 -52.54 -23.32 56.00
N ALA A 105 -52.46 -22.00 56.09
CA ALA A 105 -53.24 -21.07 55.28
C ALA A 105 -52.51 -20.68 53.98
N GLY A 106 -53.25 -20.49 52.90
CA GLY A 106 -52.71 -19.86 51.69
C GLY A 106 -52.44 -18.36 51.89
N GLY A 107 -51.90 -17.69 50.87
CA GLY A 107 -51.81 -16.24 50.82
C GLY A 107 -53.14 -15.57 50.48
N GLY A 108 -53.33 -14.32 50.91
CA GLY A 108 -54.55 -13.53 50.68
C GLY A 108 -54.60 -12.82 49.31
N LEU A 109 -55.46 -11.80 49.20
CA LEU A 109 -55.69 -11.03 47.99
C LEU A 109 -55.32 -9.55 48.19
N ILE A 110 -54.40 -9.04 47.40
CA ILE A 110 -54.02 -7.62 47.36
C ILE A 110 -54.44 -7.03 46.02
N VAL A 111 -55.34 -6.05 46.04
CA VAL A 111 -55.78 -5.29 44.86
C VAL A 111 -55.47 -3.81 45.06
N ILE A 112 -54.68 -3.21 44.17
CA ILE A 112 -54.38 -1.77 44.20
C ILE A 112 -54.81 -1.13 42.89
N GLY A 113 -55.70 -0.14 42.99
CA GLY A 113 -56.30 0.55 41.85
C GLY A 113 -57.50 -0.19 41.26
N SER A 114 -58.07 0.37 40.19
CA SER A 114 -59.14 -0.26 39.42
C SER A 114 -59.04 0.14 37.94
N MET A 115 -59.75 -0.56 37.05
CA MET A 115 -59.83 -0.21 35.62
C MET A 115 -60.29 1.24 35.37
N LYS A 116 -61.21 1.75 36.20
CA LYS A 116 -61.75 3.12 36.09
C LYS A 116 -60.83 4.17 36.71
N TRP A 117 -60.09 3.77 37.75
CA TRP A 117 -59.20 4.66 38.50
C TRP A 117 -57.85 3.95 38.72
N PRO A 118 -57.02 3.82 37.68
CA PRO A 118 -55.70 3.26 37.83
C PRO A 118 -54.82 4.20 38.64
N LEU A 119 -53.90 3.61 39.41
CA LEU A 119 -52.93 4.35 40.20
C LEU A 119 -51.92 5.04 39.27
N ALA A 120 -51.56 6.30 39.55
CA ALA A 120 -50.54 6.98 38.75
C ALA A 120 -49.15 6.35 39.01
N ARG A 121 -48.78 6.14 40.28
CA ARG A 121 -47.49 5.50 40.64
C ARG A 121 -47.62 4.63 41.90
N LEU A 122 -47.04 3.43 41.85
CA LEU A 122 -46.77 2.58 43.01
C LEU A 122 -45.27 2.58 43.28
N LEU A 123 -44.86 3.02 44.48
CA LEU A 123 -43.46 3.07 44.90
C LEU A 123 -43.25 2.09 46.06
N ILE A 124 -42.46 1.05 45.84
CA ILE A 124 -42.17 0.00 46.84
C ILE A 124 -40.71 0.14 47.25
N TYR A 125 -40.50 0.66 48.46
CA TYR A 125 -39.21 0.66 49.15
C TYR A 125 -39.14 -0.43 50.22
N GLY A 126 -40.27 -0.81 50.82
CA GLY A 126 -40.40 -1.91 51.78
C GLY A 126 -40.90 -3.21 51.15
N SER A 127 -41.95 -3.82 51.71
CA SER A 127 -42.49 -5.10 51.23
C SER A 127 -43.98 -5.10 50.89
N VAL A 128 -44.34 -5.81 49.82
CA VAL A 128 -45.72 -6.15 49.49
C VAL A 128 -45.80 -7.66 49.29
N SER A 129 -46.45 -8.37 50.20
CA SER A 129 -46.39 -9.83 50.22
C SER A 129 -47.75 -10.50 50.40
N SER A 130 -48.01 -11.53 49.60
CA SER A 130 -49.15 -12.44 49.74
C SER A 130 -48.66 -13.88 49.75
N ASP A 131 -47.71 -14.18 50.61
CA ASP A 131 -47.05 -15.47 50.66
C ASP A 131 -47.89 -16.50 51.43
N GLY A 132 -47.75 -17.78 51.07
CA GLY A 132 -48.39 -18.90 51.76
C GLY A 132 -47.74 -19.20 53.11
N GLU A 133 -48.51 -19.77 54.03
CA GLU A 133 -48.00 -20.12 55.37
C GLU A 133 -46.94 -21.22 55.27
N SER A 134 -45.80 -20.94 55.89
CA SER A 134 -44.73 -21.92 56.07
C SER A 134 -44.91 -22.59 57.43
N ASN A 135 -44.87 -23.92 57.48
CA ASN A 135 -44.97 -24.62 58.75
C ASN A 135 -43.68 -24.35 59.56
N ARG A 136 -43.82 -23.73 60.74
CA ARG A 136 -42.68 -23.37 61.59
C ARG A 136 -42.11 -24.61 62.24
N ASP A 137 -40.79 -24.65 62.39
CA ASP A 137 -40.05 -25.71 63.08
C ASP A 137 -40.56 -25.84 64.54
N THR A 138 -41.60 -26.64 64.76
CA THR A 138 -42.00 -27.04 66.10
C THR A 138 -41.00 -28.09 66.55
N ILE A 139 -39.95 -27.62 67.21
CA ILE A 139 -39.02 -28.48 67.96
C ILE A 139 -39.85 -29.21 69.01
N GLY A 140 -40.08 -30.50 68.74
CA GLY A 140 -40.40 -31.58 69.66
C GLY A 140 -41.42 -31.30 70.77
N ASN A 141 -42.61 -31.89 70.65
CA ASN A 141 -43.26 -32.44 71.83
C ASN A 141 -43.40 -33.96 71.69
N SER A 142 -42.72 -34.63 72.60
CA SER A 142 -42.64 -36.06 72.79
C SER A 142 -44.02 -36.66 73.16
N SER A 143 -44.83 -36.94 72.15
CA SER A 143 -45.87 -37.96 72.23
C SER A 143 -45.80 -38.78 70.94
N GLY A 144 -45.41 -40.06 71.05
CA GLY A 144 -45.07 -40.96 69.95
C GLY A 144 -46.19 -41.33 68.99
N SER A 145 -46.79 -40.34 68.32
CA SER A 145 -47.63 -40.54 67.14
C SER A 145 -46.77 -40.27 65.90
N PHE A 146 -46.43 -41.32 65.14
CA PHE A 146 -45.81 -41.22 63.82
C PHE A 146 -46.75 -40.44 62.87
N LYS A 147 -46.57 -39.12 62.79
CA LYS A 147 -47.37 -38.23 61.93
C LYS A 147 -46.41 -37.45 61.03
N GLY A 148 -46.63 -37.52 59.71
CA GLY A 148 -45.87 -36.75 58.74
C GLY A 148 -46.17 -35.25 58.82
N GLY A 149 -45.29 -34.44 58.24
CA GLY A 149 -45.36 -32.99 58.29
C GLY A 149 -46.48 -32.44 57.40
N ILE A 150 -47.11 -31.34 57.80
CA ILE A 150 -48.12 -30.65 56.99
C ILE A 150 -47.43 -29.99 55.78
N GLY A 151 -48.12 -29.93 54.64
CA GLY A 151 -47.61 -29.21 53.47
C GLY A 151 -47.67 -27.69 53.64
N GLY A 152 -46.92 -26.97 52.81
CA GLY A 152 -46.95 -25.51 52.78
C GLY A 152 -48.24 -24.95 52.17
N GLY A 153 -48.69 -23.79 52.65
CA GLY A 153 -49.77 -23.03 52.01
C GLY A 153 -49.33 -22.46 50.66
N SER A 154 -50.25 -22.30 49.72
CA SER A 154 -49.93 -21.70 48.41
C SER A 154 -49.79 -20.19 48.51
N GLY A 155 -49.04 -19.56 47.62
CA GLY A 155 -49.04 -18.10 47.46
C GLY A 155 -50.45 -17.57 47.13
N GLY A 156 -50.69 -16.29 47.39
CA GLY A 156 -51.96 -15.60 47.15
C GLY A 156 -52.02 -14.87 45.82
N THR A 157 -52.90 -13.88 45.71
CA THR A 157 -53.06 -13.04 44.51
C THR A 157 -52.65 -11.60 44.78
N ILE A 158 -51.86 -11.03 43.86
CA ILE A 158 -51.57 -9.61 43.81
C ILE A 158 -51.99 -9.08 42.43
N LEU A 159 -52.93 -8.13 42.42
CA LEU A 159 -53.47 -7.51 41.22
C LEU A 159 -53.32 -5.99 41.31
N PHE A 160 -52.58 -5.41 40.36
CA PHE A 160 -52.39 -3.97 40.32
C PHE A 160 -52.95 -3.34 39.04
N PHE A 161 -53.61 -2.20 39.19
CA PHE A 161 -54.02 -1.31 38.10
C PHE A 161 -53.24 -0.01 38.21
N LEU A 162 -52.24 0.19 37.34
CA LEU A 162 -51.27 1.28 37.49
C LEU A 162 -50.79 1.87 36.15
N GLN A 163 -50.23 3.07 36.22
CA GLN A 163 -49.50 3.74 35.12
C GLN A 163 -47.98 3.65 35.30
N GLY A 164 -47.49 3.56 36.55
CA GLY A 164 -46.07 3.54 36.86
C GLY A 164 -45.73 2.68 38.08
N LEU A 165 -44.64 1.91 38.02
CA LEU A 165 -44.12 1.07 39.10
C LEU A 165 -42.65 1.37 39.39
N LEU A 166 -42.30 1.48 40.67
CA LEU A 166 -40.94 1.44 41.15
C LEU A 166 -40.82 0.39 42.25
N VAL A 167 -39.89 -0.55 42.09
CA VAL A 167 -39.48 -1.53 43.11
C VAL A 167 -38.00 -1.28 43.36
N GLU A 168 -37.67 -0.63 44.47
CA GLU A 168 -36.31 -0.16 44.78
C GLU A 168 -35.40 -1.32 45.20
N LYS A 169 -34.07 -1.11 45.22
CA LYS A 169 -33.12 -2.09 45.74
C LYS A 169 -33.48 -2.44 47.19
N ASN A 170 -33.43 -3.73 47.56
CA ASN A 170 -33.83 -4.30 48.86
C ASN A 170 -35.34 -4.32 49.17
N SER A 171 -36.20 -3.83 48.28
CA SER A 171 -37.65 -4.01 48.41
C SER A 171 -38.10 -5.37 47.88
N SER A 172 -39.25 -5.87 48.37
CA SER A 172 -39.82 -7.15 47.95
C SER A 172 -41.29 -7.06 47.54
N LEU A 173 -41.61 -7.73 46.44
CA LEU A 173 -42.97 -7.96 45.95
C LEU A 173 -43.14 -9.47 45.76
N SER A 174 -43.80 -10.15 46.70
CA SER A 174 -43.86 -11.62 46.73
C SER A 174 -45.28 -12.18 46.82
N ALA A 175 -45.50 -13.27 46.09
CA ALA A 175 -46.65 -14.14 46.25
C ALA A 175 -46.18 -15.61 46.21
N SER A 176 -45.15 -15.93 46.99
CA SER A 176 -44.49 -17.23 46.99
C SER A 176 -45.25 -18.26 47.84
N GLY A 177 -45.07 -19.54 47.52
CA GLY A 177 -45.59 -20.65 48.32
C GLY A 177 -44.82 -20.84 49.63
N GLY A 178 -45.51 -21.34 50.64
CA GLY A 178 -44.94 -21.64 51.95
C GLY A 178 -44.11 -22.93 51.96
N LYS A 179 -43.17 -23.03 52.88
CA LYS A 179 -42.33 -24.22 53.09
C LYS A 179 -43.11 -25.37 53.74
N GLY A 180 -42.90 -26.59 53.26
CA GLY A 180 -43.45 -27.81 53.86
C GLY A 180 -42.82 -28.15 55.22
N GLY A 181 -43.55 -28.86 56.07
CA GLY A 181 -43.10 -29.27 57.41
C GLY A 181 -42.01 -30.34 57.40
N ILE A 182 -41.19 -30.38 58.47
CA ILE A 182 -39.96 -31.16 58.71
C ILE A 182 -40.05 -32.70 58.65
N HIS A 183 -41.18 -33.27 58.26
CA HIS A 183 -41.38 -34.72 58.17
C HIS A 183 -42.01 -35.05 56.82
N GLY A 184 -41.31 -34.70 55.74
CA GLY A 184 -41.76 -35.04 54.38
C GLY A 184 -42.82 -34.13 53.76
N GLY A 185 -43.12 -32.96 54.33
CA GLY A 185 -44.18 -32.08 53.84
C GLY A 185 -43.85 -31.46 52.47
N GLY A 186 -44.83 -31.46 51.55
CA GLY A 186 -44.68 -30.84 50.23
C GLY A 186 -44.74 -29.31 50.29
N GLY A 187 -43.95 -28.63 49.46
CA GLY A 187 -43.95 -27.17 49.38
C GLY A 187 -45.21 -26.60 48.71
N GLY A 188 -45.68 -25.42 49.14
CA GLY A 188 -46.84 -24.77 48.51
C GLY A 188 -46.54 -24.25 47.10
N GLY A 189 -47.51 -24.25 46.19
CA GLY A 189 -47.38 -23.63 44.87
C GLY A 189 -47.28 -22.10 44.96
N GLY A 190 -46.50 -21.48 44.08
CA GLY A 190 -46.37 -20.03 43.99
C GLY A 190 -47.60 -19.38 43.39
N GLY A 191 -48.01 -18.21 43.90
CA GLY A 191 -49.26 -17.52 43.61
C GLY A 191 -49.35 -16.80 42.26
N ARG A 192 -50.12 -15.70 42.22
CA ARG A 192 -50.36 -14.93 40.98
C ARG A 192 -50.11 -13.46 41.19
N ILE A 193 -49.27 -12.87 40.33
CA ILE A 193 -49.01 -11.43 40.29
C ILE A 193 -49.40 -10.92 38.89
N HIS A 194 -50.34 -9.98 38.81
CA HIS A 194 -50.78 -9.39 37.54
C HIS A 194 -50.65 -7.86 37.54
N PHE A 195 -49.95 -7.34 36.54
CA PHE A 195 -49.83 -5.90 36.29
C PHE A 195 -50.75 -5.46 35.15
N HIS A 196 -51.84 -4.79 35.51
CA HIS A 196 -52.77 -4.20 34.56
C HIS A 196 -52.39 -2.75 34.24
N TRP A 197 -51.57 -2.57 33.20
CA TRP A 197 -51.10 -1.26 32.76
C TRP A 197 -52.20 -0.41 32.11
N SER A 198 -52.21 0.88 32.43
CA SER A 198 -53.08 1.89 31.81
C SER A 198 -52.26 2.97 31.13
N ASN A 199 -52.78 3.53 30.02
CA ASN A 199 -52.18 4.63 29.26
C ASN A 199 -50.69 4.40 28.88
N ILE A 200 -50.37 3.24 28.28
CA ILE A 200 -49.02 2.98 27.75
C ILE A 200 -48.80 3.91 26.55
N ALA A 201 -47.96 4.93 26.71
CA ALA A 201 -47.55 5.81 25.61
C ALA A 201 -46.71 5.03 24.58
N THR A 202 -46.80 5.40 23.31
CA THR A 202 -46.12 4.71 22.20
C THR A 202 -45.34 5.69 21.33
N GLY A 203 -44.30 5.23 20.66
CA GLY A 203 -43.46 6.06 19.78
C GLY A 203 -42.66 7.11 20.57
N ASP A 204 -42.63 8.34 20.06
CA ASP A 204 -41.80 9.42 20.62
C ASP A 204 -42.19 9.83 22.05
N GLU A 205 -43.43 9.56 22.46
CA GLU A 205 -43.94 9.82 23.81
C GLU A 205 -43.65 8.69 24.80
N PHE A 206 -43.02 7.59 24.37
CA PHE A 206 -42.76 6.45 25.25
C PHE A 206 -41.88 6.83 26.45
N VAL A 207 -42.33 6.41 27.62
CA VAL A 207 -41.62 6.51 28.89
C VAL A 207 -41.70 5.14 29.57
N GLN A 208 -40.59 4.71 30.16
CA GLN A 208 -40.53 3.45 30.89
C GLN A 208 -41.55 3.42 32.03
N ILE A 209 -42.48 2.46 31.98
CA ILE A 209 -43.60 2.35 32.93
C ILE A 209 -43.25 1.59 34.22
N ALA A 210 -42.15 0.83 34.23
CA ALA A 210 -41.70 0.10 35.42
C ALA A 210 -40.17 0.12 35.55
N SER A 211 -39.70 0.37 36.77
CA SER A 211 -38.29 0.21 37.16
C SER A 211 -38.22 -0.78 38.31
N ILE A 212 -37.57 -1.93 38.07
CA ILE A 212 -37.50 -3.04 39.02
C ILE A 212 -36.05 -3.31 39.34
N ASN A 213 -35.64 -2.83 40.51
CA ASN A 213 -34.33 -3.04 41.09
C ASN A 213 -34.37 -3.97 42.32
N GLY A 214 -35.56 -4.22 42.89
CA GLY A 214 -35.80 -5.16 43.99
C GLY A 214 -36.31 -6.53 43.55
N THR A 215 -36.82 -7.33 44.49
CA THR A 215 -37.26 -8.71 44.22
C THR A 215 -38.74 -8.78 43.85
N VAL A 216 -39.06 -9.44 42.74
CA VAL A 216 -40.44 -9.81 42.37
C VAL A 216 -40.48 -11.32 42.26
N ALA A 217 -41.18 -11.98 43.19
CA ALA A 217 -41.17 -13.42 43.32
C ALA A 217 -42.59 -13.99 43.37
N SER A 218 -42.80 -15.08 42.65
CA SER A 218 -44.02 -15.89 42.73
C SER A 218 -43.61 -17.36 42.76
N SER A 219 -42.55 -17.68 43.50
CA SER A 219 -41.91 -18.99 43.45
C SER A 219 -42.68 -20.04 44.24
N GLY A 220 -42.53 -21.31 43.86
CA GLY A 220 -42.95 -22.43 44.70
C GLY A 220 -42.19 -22.47 46.02
N GLY A 221 -42.87 -22.90 47.08
CA GLY A 221 -42.27 -23.18 48.37
C GLY A 221 -41.44 -24.45 48.35
N SER A 222 -40.42 -24.53 49.20
CA SER A 222 -39.59 -25.73 49.32
C SER A 222 -40.32 -26.86 50.03
N GLY A 223 -40.17 -28.09 49.52
CA GLY A 223 -40.49 -29.29 50.28
C GLY A 223 -39.46 -29.54 51.38
N ASN A 224 -39.73 -30.52 52.24
CA ASN A 224 -38.83 -30.92 53.32
C ASN A 224 -38.65 -32.43 53.36
N ASP A 225 -37.48 -32.91 53.76
CA ASP A 225 -37.04 -34.31 53.60
C ASP A 225 -37.29 -34.83 52.17
N ASP A 226 -38.07 -35.91 52.03
CA ASP A 226 -38.48 -36.52 50.77
C ASP A 226 -39.61 -35.74 50.06
N GLY A 227 -40.12 -34.66 50.66
CA GLY A 227 -41.17 -33.82 50.10
C GLY A 227 -40.71 -32.98 48.91
N HIS A 228 -41.55 -32.89 47.88
CA HIS A 228 -41.23 -32.15 46.65
C HIS A 228 -41.49 -30.65 46.79
N PHE A 229 -40.79 -29.87 45.95
CA PHE A 229 -41.00 -28.43 45.78
C PHE A 229 -42.36 -28.17 45.12
N GLY A 230 -43.01 -27.07 45.51
CA GLY A 230 -44.13 -26.52 44.75
C GLY A 230 -43.65 -25.95 43.41
N GLU A 231 -44.54 -25.91 42.42
CA GLU A 231 -44.27 -25.21 41.16
C GLU A 231 -44.35 -23.70 41.33
N ASP A 232 -43.62 -22.99 40.48
CA ASP A 232 -43.69 -21.54 40.39
C ASP A 232 -45.06 -21.08 39.88
N GLY A 233 -45.46 -19.91 40.39
CA GLY A 233 -46.65 -19.20 40.00
C GLY A 233 -46.50 -18.37 38.74
N THR A 234 -47.45 -17.46 38.52
CA THR A 234 -47.50 -16.65 37.30
C THR A 234 -47.31 -15.17 37.58
N ILE A 235 -46.35 -14.55 36.90
CA ILE A 235 -46.18 -13.10 36.84
C ILE A 235 -46.56 -12.64 35.43
N THR A 236 -47.68 -11.96 35.29
CA THR A 236 -48.25 -11.56 34.00
C THR A 236 -48.50 -10.06 33.91
N GLY A 237 -48.59 -9.55 32.68
CA GLY A 237 -48.90 -8.16 32.40
C GLY A 237 -49.97 -8.05 31.32
N LYS A 238 -50.54 -6.85 31.17
CA LYS A 238 -51.39 -6.53 30.03
C LYS A 238 -50.61 -6.64 28.72
N GLU A 239 -51.31 -6.99 27.64
CA GLU A 239 -50.76 -7.00 26.29
C GLU A 239 -50.16 -5.64 25.92
N CYS A 240 -48.90 -5.64 25.50
CA CYS A 240 -48.20 -4.42 25.11
C CYS A 240 -48.60 -3.98 23.70
N PRO A 241 -48.62 -2.65 23.44
CA PRO A 241 -48.81 -2.12 22.10
C PRO A 241 -47.61 -2.44 21.19
N VAL A 242 -47.72 -2.11 19.90
CA VAL A 242 -46.66 -2.29 18.89
C VAL A 242 -45.33 -1.65 19.34
N GLY A 243 -44.19 -2.24 18.97
CA GLY A 243 -42.86 -1.78 19.37
C GLY A 243 -42.38 -2.19 20.78
N LEU A 244 -43.28 -2.60 21.68
CA LEU A 244 -42.97 -2.96 23.07
C LEU A 244 -43.23 -4.44 23.39
N TYR A 245 -42.54 -5.05 24.35
CA TYR A 245 -42.74 -6.46 24.74
C TYR A 245 -42.47 -6.71 26.24
N GLY A 246 -42.78 -7.93 26.69
CA GLY A 246 -42.58 -8.38 28.08
C GLY A 246 -43.69 -7.95 29.04
N THR A 247 -43.55 -8.35 30.31
CA THR A 247 -44.52 -8.01 31.37
C THR A 247 -44.60 -6.51 31.66
N PHE A 248 -43.51 -5.78 31.40
CA PHE A 248 -43.34 -4.36 31.71
C PHE A 248 -43.36 -3.45 30.46
N CYS A 249 -43.71 -3.99 29.29
CA CYS A 249 -43.74 -3.27 28.02
C CYS A 249 -42.47 -2.46 27.73
N THR A 250 -41.34 -3.15 27.71
CA THR A 250 -40.03 -2.59 27.34
C THR A 250 -39.87 -2.53 25.83
N GLU A 251 -39.05 -1.61 25.32
CA GLU A 251 -38.75 -1.45 23.90
C GLU A 251 -38.10 -2.71 23.31
N CYS A 252 -38.53 -3.13 22.11
CA CYS A 252 -37.87 -4.22 21.39
C CYS A 252 -36.37 -3.90 21.12
N PRO A 253 -35.47 -4.91 21.08
CA PRO A 253 -34.04 -4.69 20.81
C PRO A 253 -33.76 -3.99 19.47
N VAL A 254 -32.65 -3.23 19.41
CA VAL A 254 -32.20 -2.58 18.16
C VAL A 254 -31.98 -3.61 17.05
N GLY A 255 -32.46 -3.31 15.85
CA GLY A 255 -32.42 -4.24 14.71
C GLY A 255 -33.61 -5.23 14.69
N THR A 256 -34.63 -5.00 15.51
CA THR A 256 -35.91 -5.71 15.44
C THR A 256 -37.07 -4.73 15.31
N TYR A 257 -38.19 -5.20 14.74
CA TYR A 257 -39.45 -4.46 14.66
C TYR A 257 -40.61 -5.33 15.18
N LYS A 258 -41.68 -4.67 15.62
CA LYS A 258 -42.90 -5.33 16.06
C LYS A 258 -44.13 -4.53 15.65
N ASN A 259 -44.95 -5.12 14.79
CA ASN A 259 -46.14 -4.51 14.19
C ASN A 259 -47.47 -5.03 14.75
N VAL A 260 -47.45 -5.94 15.72
CA VAL A 260 -48.64 -6.51 16.36
C VAL A 260 -48.63 -6.26 17.86
N ALA A 261 -49.82 -6.18 18.47
CA ALA A 261 -49.96 -6.11 19.92
C ALA A 261 -49.69 -7.48 20.58
N GLY A 262 -49.20 -7.47 21.81
CA GLY A 262 -48.92 -8.68 22.61
C GLY A 262 -47.70 -8.49 23.51
N SER A 263 -47.42 -9.42 24.43
CA SER A 263 -46.28 -9.28 25.37
C SER A 263 -45.17 -10.31 25.16
N ASN A 264 -45.32 -11.23 24.20
CA ASN A 264 -44.31 -12.25 23.93
C ASN A 264 -43.07 -11.66 23.24
N SER A 265 -41.88 -12.09 23.65
CA SER A 265 -40.59 -11.61 23.10
C SER A 265 -40.37 -12.08 21.66
N SER A 266 -40.95 -13.22 21.28
CA SER A 266 -40.89 -13.76 19.91
C SER A 266 -41.58 -12.87 18.86
N LEU A 267 -42.38 -11.88 19.30
CA LEU A 267 -43.04 -10.92 18.42
C LEU A 267 -42.11 -9.80 17.94
N CYS A 268 -40.93 -9.64 18.55
CA CYS A 268 -39.89 -8.73 18.04
C CYS A 268 -39.13 -9.44 16.91
N THR A 269 -39.54 -9.20 15.66
CA THR A 269 -38.96 -9.83 14.47
C THR A 269 -37.71 -9.07 13.98
N PRO A 270 -36.64 -9.77 13.56
CA PRO A 270 -35.43 -9.10 13.06
C PRO A 270 -35.68 -8.36 11.75
N CYS A 271 -35.07 -7.19 11.59
CA CYS A 271 -35.14 -6.40 10.36
C CYS A 271 -34.34 -7.08 9.24
N SER A 272 -34.79 -6.91 7.98
CA SER A 272 -34.10 -7.48 6.83
C SER A 272 -32.70 -6.86 6.63
N LEU A 273 -31.66 -7.70 6.67
CA LEU A 273 -30.29 -7.26 6.38
C LEU A 273 -30.09 -6.85 4.91
N ASN A 274 -30.94 -7.32 3.99
CA ASN A 274 -30.86 -6.95 2.58
C ASN A 274 -31.23 -5.49 2.31
N ALA A 275 -31.97 -4.86 3.24
CA ALA A 275 -32.34 -3.46 3.15
C ALA A 275 -31.30 -2.52 3.81
N LEU A 276 -30.32 -3.08 4.52
CA LEU A 276 -29.28 -2.32 5.21
C LEU A 276 -28.05 -2.17 4.29
N PRO A 277 -27.62 -0.95 3.96
CA PRO A 277 -26.38 -0.74 3.22
C PRO A 277 -25.16 -1.30 3.98
N ASN A 278 -24.15 -1.81 3.26
CA ASN A 278 -22.97 -2.48 3.84
C ASN A 278 -22.18 -1.64 4.85
N ARG A 279 -22.31 -0.29 4.80
CA ARG A 279 -21.62 0.65 5.71
C ARG A 279 -22.60 1.40 6.62
N ALA A 280 -23.68 0.75 7.03
CA ALA A 280 -24.72 1.30 7.90
C ALA A 280 -25.02 0.39 9.08
N ASP A 281 -25.43 1.00 10.20
CA ASP A 281 -25.92 0.31 11.40
C ASP A 281 -27.33 0.78 11.73
N PHE A 282 -28.15 -0.13 12.28
CA PHE A 282 -29.48 0.21 12.80
C PHE A 282 -29.35 1.16 14.00
N ILE A 283 -30.25 2.13 14.07
CA ILE A 283 -30.25 3.12 15.16
C ILE A 283 -31.29 2.79 16.22
N TYR A 284 -31.01 3.25 17.44
CA TYR A 284 -31.98 3.26 18.53
C TYR A 284 -33.14 4.20 18.21
N VAL A 285 -34.37 3.73 18.42
CA VAL A 285 -35.61 4.50 18.28
C VAL A 285 -36.42 4.34 19.55
N ARG A 286 -36.87 5.47 20.08
CA ARG A 286 -37.72 5.53 21.26
C ARG A 286 -39.08 4.89 20.98
N GLY A 287 -39.57 4.09 21.92
CA GLY A 287 -40.81 3.31 21.78
C GLY A 287 -40.69 2.05 20.91
N GLY A 288 -39.48 1.72 20.42
CA GLY A 288 -39.23 0.59 19.54
C GLY A 288 -39.73 0.79 18.10
N VAL A 289 -39.24 -0.03 17.18
CA VAL A 289 -39.60 0.08 15.77
C VAL A 289 -40.91 -0.67 15.49
N THR A 290 -41.88 0.02 14.87
CA THR A 290 -43.21 -0.55 14.58
C THR A 290 -43.34 -1.12 13.16
N GLN A 291 -42.48 -0.68 12.24
CA GLN A 291 -42.51 -1.04 10.82
C GLN A 291 -41.33 -1.95 10.42
N PRO A 292 -41.48 -2.79 9.39
CA PRO A 292 -40.40 -3.65 8.90
C PRO A 292 -39.19 -2.88 8.34
N SER A 293 -39.38 -1.63 7.92
CA SER A 293 -38.32 -0.73 7.47
C SER A 293 -37.65 -0.06 8.67
N CYS A 294 -36.59 -0.68 9.17
CA CYS A 294 -35.88 -0.19 10.35
C CYS A 294 -34.94 0.98 10.00
N PRO A 295 -34.93 2.06 10.78
CA PRO A 295 -34.08 3.19 10.51
C PRO A 295 -32.62 2.86 10.80
N TYR A 296 -31.74 3.41 9.97
CA TYR A 296 -30.30 3.17 10.01
C TYR A 296 -29.53 4.47 9.79
N LYS A 297 -28.25 4.45 10.14
CA LYS A 297 -27.31 5.54 9.88
C LYS A 297 -25.98 4.96 9.40
N CYS A 298 -25.29 5.68 8.54
CA CYS A 298 -23.94 5.27 8.12
C CYS A 298 -22.97 5.28 9.31
N ILE A 299 -22.02 4.34 9.32
CA ILE A 299 -21.02 4.16 10.41
C ILE A 299 -20.21 5.45 10.65
N SER A 300 -20.01 6.25 9.60
CA SER A 300 -19.30 7.53 9.67
C SER A 300 -20.02 8.60 8.87
N ALA A 301 -19.85 9.86 9.29
CA ALA A 301 -20.30 11.04 8.55
C ALA A 301 -19.60 11.22 7.19
N LYS A 302 -18.51 10.47 6.93
CA LYS A 302 -17.83 10.45 5.62
C LYS A 302 -18.68 9.84 4.50
N TYR A 303 -19.64 8.99 4.85
CA TYR A 303 -20.50 8.30 3.89
C TYR A 303 -21.85 9.02 3.78
N LYS A 304 -22.37 9.12 2.57
CA LYS A 304 -23.61 9.85 2.29
C LYS A 304 -24.81 8.90 2.22
N MET A 305 -25.87 9.23 2.96
CA MET A 305 -27.16 8.51 2.87
C MET A 305 -27.81 8.74 1.49
N PRO A 306 -28.59 7.77 0.96
CA PRO A 306 -29.06 6.56 1.63
C PRO A 306 -28.10 5.36 1.56
N ASN A 307 -27.32 5.21 0.49
CA ASN A 307 -26.56 3.97 0.25
C ASN A 307 -25.20 3.89 0.98
N CYS A 308 -24.84 4.93 1.75
CA CYS A 308 -23.56 5.03 2.45
C CYS A 308 -22.33 4.89 1.53
N TYR A 309 -22.45 5.46 0.32
CA TYR A 309 -21.36 5.51 -0.65
C TYR A 309 -20.34 6.59 -0.31
N THR A 310 -19.11 6.38 -0.77
CA THR A 310 -18.10 7.45 -0.86
C THR A 310 -18.47 8.43 -1.99
N PRO A 311 -17.96 9.67 -1.96
CA PRO A 311 -18.22 10.63 -3.03
C PRO A 311 -17.79 10.15 -4.43
N LEU A 312 -16.71 9.37 -4.52
CA LEU A 312 -16.27 8.76 -5.78
C LEU A 312 -17.26 7.69 -6.26
N GLU A 313 -17.71 6.81 -5.37
CA GLU A 313 -18.73 5.79 -5.67
C GLU A 313 -20.05 6.45 -6.09
N GLU A 314 -20.47 7.55 -5.44
CA GLU A 314 -21.65 8.31 -5.83
C GLU A 314 -21.55 8.79 -7.29
N VAL A 315 -20.41 9.37 -7.69
CA VAL A 315 -20.17 9.74 -9.09
C VAL A 315 -20.25 8.52 -10.01
N ILE A 316 -19.58 7.42 -9.68
CA ILE A 316 -19.59 6.20 -10.50
C ILE A 316 -21.02 5.67 -10.70
N TYR A 317 -21.82 5.63 -9.63
CA TYR A 317 -23.20 5.15 -9.69
C TYR A 317 -24.16 6.15 -10.33
N THR A 318 -23.89 7.45 -10.29
CA THR A 318 -24.70 8.45 -11.04
C THR A 318 -24.62 8.25 -12.56
N PHE A 319 -23.48 7.75 -13.07
CA PHE A 319 -23.30 7.39 -14.48
C PHE A 319 -23.86 6.00 -14.83
N GLY A 320 -24.61 5.35 -13.94
CA GLY A 320 -25.17 4.01 -14.18
C GLY A 320 -24.22 2.86 -13.84
N GLY A 321 -23.22 3.11 -12.99
CA GLY A 321 -22.32 2.10 -12.41
C GLY A 321 -20.91 2.07 -13.01
N PRO A 322 -20.03 1.19 -12.48
CA PRO A 322 -18.61 1.15 -12.83
C PRO A 322 -18.32 0.98 -14.33
N TRP A 323 -19.07 0.11 -15.01
CA TRP A 323 -18.91 -0.16 -16.44
C TRP A 323 -19.27 1.05 -17.30
N SER A 324 -20.44 1.65 -17.04
CA SER A 324 -20.93 2.82 -17.75
C SER A 324 -19.98 4.02 -17.57
N PHE A 325 -19.51 4.24 -16.34
CA PHE A 325 -18.51 5.26 -16.03
C PHE A 325 -17.18 5.02 -16.77
N ALA A 326 -16.69 3.78 -16.79
CA ALA A 326 -15.44 3.43 -17.50
C ALA A 326 -15.55 3.68 -19.01
N VAL A 327 -16.68 3.35 -19.63
CA VAL A 327 -16.93 3.61 -21.06
C VAL A 327 -16.95 5.11 -21.33
N PHE A 328 -17.68 5.89 -20.52
CA PHE A 328 -17.72 7.35 -20.66
C PHE A 328 -16.32 7.97 -20.51
N LEU A 329 -15.57 7.55 -19.49
CA LEU A 329 -14.20 7.99 -19.25
C LEU A 329 -13.28 7.66 -20.43
N PHE A 330 -13.40 6.47 -21.02
CA PHE A 330 -12.64 6.06 -22.20
C PHE A 330 -12.91 6.96 -23.41
N PHE A 331 -14.18 7.26 -23.70
CA PHE A 331 -14.54 8.20 -24.78
C PHE A 331 -14.01 9.61 -24.51
N ALA A 332 -14.09 10.09 -23.27
CA ALA A 332 -13.53 11.39 -22.89
C ALA A 332 -12.01 11.44 -23.06
N ILE A 333 -11.28 10.39 -22.67
CA ILE A 333 -9.82 10.28 -22.86
C ILE A 333 -9.46 10.32 -24.34
N ILE A 334 -10.17 9.56 -25.19
CA ILE A 334 -9.93 9.56 -26.65
C ILE A 334 -10.17 10.96 -27.22
N LEU A 335 -11.29 11.61 -26.86
CA LEU A 335 -11.62 12.94 -27.34
C LEU A 335 -10.53 13.96 -26.95
N LEU A 336 -10.10 13.96 -25.67
CA LEU A 336 -9.00 14.83 -25.22
C LEU A 336 -7.69 14.53 -25.95
N ALA A 337 -7.36 13.26 -26.17
CA ALA A 337 -6.15 12.86 -26.88
C ALA A 337 -6.16 13.29 -28.35
N LEU A 338 -7.31 13.20 -29.03
CA LEU A 338 -7.49 13.70 -30.39
C LEU A 338 -7.35 15.22 -30.44
N ILE A 339 -7.93 15.95 -29.48
CA ILE A 339 -7.77 17.42 -29.37
C ILE A 339 -6.29 17.77 -29.16
N LEU A 340 -5.59 17.11 -28.25
CA LEU A 340 -4.16 17.33 -28.01
C LEU A 340 -3.33 17.03 -29.26
N SER A 341 -3.66 15.96 -29.99
CA SER A 341 -3.01 15.61 -31.25
C SER A 341 -3.25 16.68 -32.33
N ALA A 342 -4.49 17.16 -32.48
CA ALA A 342 -4.85 18.21 -33.42
C ALA A 342 -4.15 19.55 -33.09
N VAL A 343 -4.12 19.94 -31.81
CA VAL A 343 -3.39 21.13 -31.34
C VAL A 343 -1.91 21.02 -31.69
N ARG A 344 -1.30 19.86 -31.47
CA ARG A 344 0.10 19.63 -31.82
C ARG A 344 0.34 19.73 -33.33
N VAL A 345 -0.48 19.10 -34.15
CA VAL A 345 -0.35 19.18 -35.62
C VAL A 345 -0.47 20.63 -36.09
N LYS A 346 -1.46 21.38 -35.59
CA LYS A 346 -1.66 22.79 -35.89
C LYS A 346 -0.46 23.67 -35.47
N ILE A 347 0.15 23.37 -34.32
CA ILE A 347 1.37 24.04 -33.88
C ILE A 347 2.58 23.62 -34.74
N GLY A 348 2.58 22.41 -35.30
CA GLY A 348 3.66 21.87 -36.16
C GLY A 348 3.63 22.32 -37.62
N GLU A 349 2.45 22.55 -38.22
CA GLU A 349 2.30 22.99 -39.61
C GLU A 349 2.96 24.34 -39.88
N SER A 350 3.02 25.22 -38.88
CA SER A 350 3.70 26.52 -39.00
C SER A 350 5.20 26.46 -39.30
N GLU A 351 5.84 25.28 -39.23
CA GLU A 351 7.30 25.11 -39.37
C GLU A 351 7.73 24.12 -40.48
N VAL A 352 6.83 23.31 -41.05
CA VAL A 352 7.16 22.40 -42.18
C VAL A 352 7.62 23.21 -43.40
N THR A 353 7.04 24.40 -43.59
CA THR A 353 7.42 25.37 -44.63
C THR A 353 8.84 25.92 -44.45
N TYR A 354 9.33 25.96 -43.20
CA TYR A 354 10.70 26.41 -42.87
C TYR A 354 11.75 25.29 -43.03
N ARG A 355 11.36 24.02 -42.85
CA ARG A 355 12.25 22.86 -43.04
C ARG A 355 12.41 22.44 -44.50
N ALA A 356 11.37 22.56 -45.32
CA ALA A 356 11.45 22.26 -46.76
C ALA A 356 12.42 23.20 -47.49
N THR A 357 12.53 24.45 -47.04
CA THR A 357 13.48 25.45 -47.57
C THR A 357 14.91 25.23 -47.07
N SER A 358 15.13 24.66 -45.87
CA SER A 358 16.47 24.27 -45.40
C SER A 358 16.96 22.91 -45.93
N ALA A 359 16.06 22.04 -46.40
CA ALA A 359 16.43 20.72 -46.93
C ALA A 359 17.23 20.80 -48.25
N ILE A 360 17.11 21.91 -48.99
CA ILE A 360 17.91 22.20 -50.19
C ILE A 360 19.35 22.67 -49.81
N HIS A 361 19.67 22.80 -48.52
CA HIS A 361 20.97 23.28 -48.02
C HIS A 361 21.60 22.40 -46.93
N ASN A 362 21.29 21.09 -46.93
CA ASN A 362 21.79 20.14 -45.93
C ASN A 362 23.17 19.54 -46.28
N ASP A 363 24.21 20.37 -46.25
CA ASP A 363 25.57 19.94 -45.88
C ASP A 363 25.83 20.45 -44.45
N ALA A 364 25.29 19.75 -43.45
CA ALA A 364 25.38 20.19 -42.05
C ALA A 364 25.51 19.01 -41.07
N TYR A 365 26.69 18.37 -41.05
CA TYR A 365 27.22 17.75 -39.83
C TYR A 365 28.08 18.79 -39.10
N ALA A 366 27.46 19.64 -38.29
CA ALA A 366 28.18 20.47 -37.33
C ALA A 366 27.25 20.93 -36.20
N SER A 367 27.74 20.78 -34.97
CA SER A 367 27.62 21.69 -33.82
C SER A 367 26.36 22.57 -33.67
N SER A 368 25.83 22.56 -32.45
CA SER A 368 24.95 23.60 -31.89
C SER A 368 25.26 25.02 -32.40
N PRO A 369 24.24 25.90 -32.56
CA PRO A 369 24.44 27.21 -33.14
C PRO A 369 25.31 28.05 -32.21
N PHE A 370 26.57 28.23 -32.58
CA PHE A 370 27.45 29.24 -32.02
C PHE A 370 27.08 30.54 -32.71
N LEU A 371 26.78 31.59 -31.94
CA LEU A 371 26.59 32.94 -32.49
C LEU A 371 27.85 33.31 -33.28
N LEU A 372 27.68 33.51 -34.58
CA LEU A 372 28.70 33.94 -35.52
C LEU A 372 29.29 35.28 -35.06
N SER A 373 30.53 35.26 -34.60
CA SER A 373 31.43 36.40 -34.75
C SER A 373 32.07 36.27 -36.14
N LEU A 374 31.98 37.36 -36.92
CA LEU A 374 32.37 37.52 -38.33
C LEU A 374 33.87 37.35 -38.64
N ALA A 375 34.62 36.58 -37.84
CA ALA A 375 36.09 36.48 -37.96
C ALA A 375 36.61 35.17 -38.58
N GLU A 376 35.78 34.15 -38.80
CA GLU A 376 36.24 32.89 -39.42
C GLU A 376 35.79 32.79 -40.88
N VAL A 377 36.64 33.30 -41.77
CA VAL A 377 36.61 33.00 -43.21
C VAL A 377 36.92 31.50 -43.41
N PRO A 378 36.02 30.70 -44.03
CA PRO A 378 36.26 29.28 -44.26
C PRO A 378 37.10 29.07 -45.51
N GLY A 379 38.28 28.45 -45.39
CA GLY A 379 39.05 28.05 -46.59
C GLY A 379 40.43 27.44 -46.40
N ALA A 380 41.23 27.82 -45.39
CA ALA A 380 42.63 27.38 -45.31
C ALA A 380 43.07 26.77 -43.96
N SER A 381 42.48 27.17 -42.83
CA SER A 381 42.94 26.74 -41.50
C SER A 381 42.66 25.26 -41.15
N ARG A 382 41.59 24.67 -41.72
CA ARG A 382 41.11 23.33 -41.33
C ARG A 382 41.98 22.16 -41.79
N ALA A 383 42.69 22.31 -42.91
CA ALA A 383 43.64 21.30 -43.41
C ALA A 383 45.00 21.40 -42.70
N GLU A 384 45.33 22.57 -42.15
CA GLU A 384 46.58 22.82 -41.42
C GLU A 384 46.52 22.23 -39.99
N GLU A 385 45.34 22.24 -39.37
CA GLU A 385 45.09 21.63 -38.05
C GLU A 385 45.24 20.09 -38.05
N THR A 386 44.83 19.40 -39.11
CA THR A 386 44.96 17.93 -39.20
C THR A 386 46.41 17.50 -39.42
N GLN A 387 47.19 18.30 -40.13
CA GLN A 387 48.63 18.06 -40.37
C GLN A 387 49.50 18.37 -39.14
N SER A 388 49.09 19.32 -38.30
CA SER A 388 49.82 19.72 -37.09
C SER A 388 49.46 18.89 -35.86
N HIS A 389 48.35 18.15 -35.85
CA HIS A 389 47.97 17.30 -34.73
C HIS A 389 48.96 16.14 -34.50
N VAL A 390 49.42 15.93 -33.25
CA VAL A 390 50.38 14.90 -32.84
C VAL A 390 49.69 13.71 -32.21
N HIS A 391 49.00 13.94 -31.09
CA HIS A 391 48.45 12.87 -30.26
C HIS A 391 47.25 13.37 -29.46
N ARG A 392 46.28 12.48 -29.25
CA ARG A 392 45.10 12.68 -28.41
C ARG A 392 45.25 11.87 -27.14
N MET A 393 45.26 12.54 -26.00
CA MET A 393 45.33 11.91 -24.68
C MET A 393 43.96 11.95 -24.02
N TYR A 394 43.43 10.79 -23.64
CA TYR A 394 42.11 10.68 -23.01
C TYR A 394 42.21 10.77 -21.48
N PHE A 395 41.23 11.44 -20.86
CA PHE A 395 41.06 11.41 -19.40
C PHE A 395 40.53 10.04 -18.95
N MET A 396 41.11 9.55 -17.85
CA MET A 396 40.68 8.34 -17.15
C MET A 396 39.51 8.63 -16.21
N GLY A 397 38.72 7.60 -15.91
CA GLY A 397 37.61 7.64 -14.97
C GLY A 397 36.23 7.93 -15.60
N PRO A 398 35.12 7.60 -14.90
CA PRO A 398 33.75 7.68 -15.41
C PRO A 398 33.09 9.07 -15.27
N ASN A 399 33.84 10.11 -14.91
CA ASN A 399 33.33 11.46 -14.63
C ASN A 399 32.20 11.47 -13.58
N THR A 400 32.44 10.87 -12.42
CA THR A 400 31.48 10.84 -11.31
C THR A 400 32.01 11.67 -10.14
N PHE A 401 31.14 12.07 -9.21
CA PHE A 401 31.57 12.82 -8.02
C PHE A 401 32.56 12.04 -7.14
N ARG A 402 32.55 10.70 -7.21
CA ARG A 402 33.50 9.85 -6.49
C ARG A 402 34.83 9.67 -7.23
N GLU A 403 34.78 9.70 -8.56
CA GLU A 403 35.93 9.47 -9.43
C GLU A 403 35.85 10.45 -10.61
N PRO A 404 36.41 11.67 -10.45
CA PRO A 404 36.46 12.67 -11.50
C PRO A 404 37.43 12.26 -12.61
N TRP A 405 37.40 13.02 -13.70
CA TRP A 405 38.40 12.88 -14.76
C TRP A 405 39.80 13.18 -14.22
N HIS A 406 40.76 12.35 -14.61
CA HIS A 406 42.17 12.54 -14.30
C HIS A 406 43.05 12.01 -15.42
N LEU A 407 44.24 12.56 -15.57
CA LEU A 407 45.25 12.10 -16.52
C LEU A 407 46.36 11.33 -15.79
N PRO A 408 46.92 10.27 -16.40
CA PRO A 408 48.03 9.52 -15.85
C PRO A 408 49.32 10.37 -15.83
N TYR A 409 50.17 10.10 -14.83
CA TYR A 409 51.52 10.64 -14.75
C TYR A 409 52.42 9.98 -15.80
N SER A 410 53.38 10.74 -16.32
CA SER A 410 54.29 10.42 -17.41
C SER A 410 53.72 10.63 -18.82
N PRO A 411 54.46 11.31 -19.72
CA PRO A 411 54.04 11.50 -21.10
C PRO A 411 54.08 10.19 -21.91
N PRO A 412 53.08 9.92 -22.76
CA PRO A 412 53.14 8.84 -23.75
C PRO A 412 54.37 8.93 -24.67
N GLU A 413 54.84 7.78 -25.17
CA GLU A 413 55.99 7.68 -26.09
C GLU A 413 55.84 8.55 -27.35
N SER A 414 54.60 8.83 -27.76
CA SER A 414 54.27 9.70 -28.89
C SER A 414 54.51 11.19 -28.65
N ILE A 415 54.46 11.65 -27.38
CA ILE A 415 54.61 13.08 -27.03
C ILE A 415 55.87 13.39 -26.21
N ILE A 416 56.62 12.37 -25.77
CA ILE A 416 57.84 12.54 -24.97
C ILE A 416 58.89 13.44 -25.66
N GLY A 417 58.89 13.48 -27.00
CA GLY A 417 59.78 14.33 -27.78
C GLY A 417 59.41 15.82 -27.84
N ILE A 418 58.13 16.17 -27.62
CA ILE A 418 57.59 17.54 -27.75
C ILE A 418 57.38 18.23 -26.39
N VAL A 419 57.53 17.51 -25.29
CA VAL A 419 57.18 17.96 -23.94
C VAL A 419 58.36 17.85 -22.96
N TYR A 420 58.43 18.73 -21.97
CA TYR A 420 59.32 18.60 -20.81
C TYR A 420 58.62 17.77 -19.73
N GLU A 421 59.22 16.63 -19.33
CA GLU A 421 58.61 15.66 -18.41
C GLU A 421 58.21 16.27 -17.06
N ASP A 422 59.10 17.06 -16.43
CA ASP A 422 58.82 17.68 -15.13
C ASP A 422 57.74 18.76 -15.18
N ALA A 423 57.69 19.54 -16.27
CA ALA A 423 56.65 20.56 -16.46
C ALA A 423 55.31 19.91 -16.86
N PHE A 424 55.35 18.78 -17.55
CA PHE A 424 54.17 17.98 -17.85
C PHE A 424 53.54 17.43 -16.59
N ASN A 425 54.32 16.82 -15.69
CA ASN A 425 53.78 16.25 -14.46
C ASN A 425 53.14 17.34 -13.57
N ARG A 426 53.73 18.55 -13.50
CA ARG A 426 53.10 19.71 -12.84
C ARG A 426 51.79 20.14 -13.49
N PHE A 427 51.74 20.18 -14.82
CA PHE A 427 50.49 20.42 -15.55
C PHE A 427 49.43 19.36 -15.24
N ILE A 428 49.82 18.08 -15.12
CA ILE A 428 48.92 16.99 -14.74
C ILE A 428 48.37 17.20 -13.31
N ASP A 429 49.20 17.64 -12.35
CA ASP A 429 48.73 17.96 -10.99
C ASP A 429 47.64 19.05 -11.02
N GLU A 430 47.92 20.15 -11.70
CA GLU A 430 47.00 21.29 -11.77
C GLU A 430 45.70 20.95 -12.52
N ILE A 431 45.78 20.28 -13.66
CA ILE A 431 44.59 19.94 -14.45
C ILE A 431 43.72 18.88 -13.75
N ASN A 432 44.32 17.94 -13.03
CA ASN A 432 43.60 16.96 -12.22
C ASN A 432 42.86 17.64 -11.05
N LEU A 433 43.46 18.67 -10.44
CA LEU A 433 42.79 19.50 -9.43
C LEU A 433 41.63 20.30 -10.04
N VAL A 434 41.79 20.87 -11.23
CA VAL A 434 40.69 21.58 -11.93
C VAL A 434 39.54 20.62 -12.28
N ALA A 435 39.88 19.38 -12.66
CA ALA A 435 38.93 18.32 -13.00
C ALA A 435 38.17 17.76 -11.78
N ALA A 436 38.71 17.88 -10.57
CA ALA A 436 38.08 17.37 -9.35
C ALA A 436 36.77 18.08 -8.99
N PHE A 437 35.83 17.35 -8.39
CA PHE A 437 34.57 17.91 -7.88
C PHE A 437 34.67 18.28 -6.40
N GLU A 438 33.96 19.33 -6.01
CA GLU A 438 33.81 19.69 -4.60
C GLU A 438 32.84 18.72 -3.89
N TRP A 439 33.06 18.48 -2.59
CA TRP A 439 32.30 17.47 -1.83
C TRP A 439 30.79 17.74 -1.79
N TRP A 440 30.39 19.01 -1.66
CA TRP A 440 28.98 19.40 -1.54
C TRP A 440 28.20 19.13 -2.83
N GLU A 441 28.86 19.15 -3.99
CA GLU A 441 28.22 18.85 -5.27
C GLU A 441 27.70 17.40 -5.31
N GLY A 442 28.50 16.49 -4.73
CA GLY A 442 28.15 15.09 -4.54
C GLY A 442 27.02 14.92 -3.52
N SER A 443 27.06 15.66 -2.41
CA SER A 443 26.01 15.64 -1.39
C SER A 443 24.64 16.07 -1.95
N VAL A 444 24.59 17.16 -2.73
CA VAL A 444 23.35 17.61 -3.40
C VAL A 444 22.84 16.54 -4.36
N HIS A 445 23.73 15.92 -5.15
CA HIS A 445 23.35 14.84 -6.04
C HIS A 445 22.79 13.63 -5.28
N SER A 446 23.39 13.23 -4.16
CA SER A 446 22.91 12.11 -3.34
C SER A 446 21.52 12.37 -2.76
N ILE A 447 21.25 13.57 -2.26
CA ILE A 447 19.91 13.95 -1.76
C ILE A 447 18.88 13.91 -2.89
N LEU A 448 19.19 14.53 -4.03
CA LEU A 448 18.30 14.54 -5.19
C LEU A 448 18.10 13.13 -5.76
N ALA A 449 19.10 12.24 -5.71
CA ALA A 449 18.97 10.89 -6.25
C ALA A 449 17.90 10.06 -5.52
N VAL A 450 17.67 10.35 -4.23
CA VAL A 450 16.63 9.72 -3.42
C VAL A 450 15.27 10.40 -3.62
N LEU A 451 15.22 11.73 -3.63
CA LEU A 451 13.95 12.48 -3.70
C LEU A 451 13.40 12.61 -5.12
N ALA A 452 14.25 12.88 -6.10
CA ALA A 452 13.87 13.15 -7.48
C ALA A 452 15.02 12.79 -8.43
N TYR A 453 15.16 11.51 -8.74
CA TYR A 453 16.22 10.98 -9.61
C TYR A 453 16.39 11.75 -10.95
N PRO A 454 15.33 12.17 -11.67
CA PRO A 454 15.48 12.94 -12.91
C PRO A 454 16.18 14.29 -12.67
N CYS A 455 15.87 14.97 -11.55
CA CYS A 455 16.55 16.20 -11.14
C CYS A 455 18.01 15.94 -10.76
N ALA A 456 18.29 14.82 -10.09
CA ALA A 456 19.65 14.42 -9.74
C ALA A 456 20.52 14.22 -10.98
N TRP A 457 19.96 13.64 -12.05
CA TRP A 457 20.63 13.48 -13.32
C TRP A 457 20.88 14.83 -14.01
N SER A 458 19.88 15.71 -14.07
CA SER A 458 20.04 17.05 -14.62
C SER A 458 21.10 17.88 -13.87
N TRP A 459 21.13 17.78 -12.54
CA TRP A 459 22.17 18.40 -11.69
C TRP A 459 23.56 17.88 -12.06
N LYS A 460 23.74 16.55 -12.11
CA LYS A 460 25.02 15.93 -12.49
C LYS A 460 25.48 16.40 -13.87
N GLN A 461 24.59 16.44 -14.86
CA GLN A 461 24.94 16.86 -16.21
C GLN A 461 25.28 18.36 -16.30
N TRP A 462 24.59 19.20 -15.53
CA TRP A 462 24.91 20.63 -15.42
C TRP A 462 26.30 20.86 -14.81
N ARG A 463 26.65 20.15 -13.73
CA ARG A 463 27.99 20.22 -13.13
C ARG A 463 29.08 19.76 -14.09
N ARG A 464 28.85 18.66 -14.82
CA ARG A 464 29.78 18.19 -15.86
C ARG A 464 30.02 19.23 -16.96
N ARG A 465 28.97 19.93 -17.43
CA ARG A 465 29.10 21.04 -18.39
C ARG A 465 29.96 22.17 -17.85
N LYS A 466 29.71 22.60 -16.61
CA LYS A 466 30.51 23.64 -15.97
C LYS A 466 31.98 23.23 -15.86
N LYS A 467 32.24 21.96 -15.55
CA LYS A 467 33.58 21.40 -15.39
C LYS A 467 34.37 21.36 -16.70
N ILE A 468 33.78 20.91 -17.81
CA ILE A 468 34.46 20.92 -19.11
C ILE A 468 34.76 22.35 -19.59
N HIS A 469 33.84 23.29 -19.39
CA HIS A 469 34.09 24.70 -19.73
C HIS A 469 35.26 25.27 -18.92
N ARG A 470 35.37 24.93 -17.63
CA ARG A 470 36.50 25.35 -16.81
C ARG A 470 37.82 24.73 -17.26
N LEU A 471 37.82 23.46 -17.67
CA LEU A 471 39.01 22.80 -18.24
C LEU A 471 39.44 23.45 -19.58
N GLN A 472 38.48 23.80 -20.42
CA GLN A 472 38.75 24.50 -21.68
C GLN A 472 39.31 25.90 -21.45
N GLU A 473 38.75 26.66 -20.50
CA GLU A 473 39.23 27.98 -20.10
C GLU A 473 40.63 27.92 -19.49
N TYR A 474 40.88 26.94 -18.61
CA TYR A 474 42.17 26.69 -18.00
C TYR A 474 43.27 26.51 -19.06
N VAL A 475 43.07 25.57 -19.99
CA VAL A 475 44.07 25.27 -21.03
C VAL A 475 44.20 26.38 -22.08
N LYS A 476 43.12 27.12 -22.38
CA LYS A 476 43.14 28.17 -23.40
C LYS A 476 43.74 29.49 -22.90
N SER A 477 43.57 29.82 -21.63
CA SER A 477 43.82 31.18 -21.12
C SER A 477 44.59 31.27 -19.81
N GLU A 478 44.50 30.29 -18.91
CA GLU A 478 45.16 30.36 -17.60
C GLU A 478 46.55 29.68 -17.61
N TYR A 479 46.68 28.57 -18.34
CA TYR A 479 47.92 27.82 -18.43
C TYR A 479 48.87 28.36 -19.51
N ASP A 480 50.16 28.49 -19.19
CA ASP A 480 51.20 29.10 -20.02
C ASP A 480 51.79 28.16 -21.10
N HIS A 481 51.26 26.94 -21.22
CA HIS A 481 51.79 25.89 -22.09
C HIS A 481 53.28 25.57 -21.85
N SER A 482 53.83 25.87 -20.67
CA SER A 482 55.25 25.68 -20.33
C SER A 482 55.77 24.25 -20.51
N CYS A 483 54.86 23.26 -20.48
CA CYS A 483 55.19 21.86 -20.79
C CYS A 483 55.63 21.62 -22.24
N LEU A 484 55.27 22.46 -23.21
CA LEU A 484 55.65 22.30 -24.62
C LEU A 484 57.07 22.81 -24.89
N ARG A 485 57.85 22.08 -25.68
CA ARG A 485 59.23 22.47 -26.07
C ARG A 485 59.26 23.61 -27.08
N SER A 486 58.31 23.66 -28.03
CA SER A 486 58.22 24.75 -29.01
C SER A 486 58.02 26.11 -28.35
N CYS A 487 58.85 27.09 -28.73
CA CYS A 487 58.71 28.48 -28.29
C CYS A 487 57.48 29.14 -28.90
N ARG A 488 57.19 28.87 -30.18
CA ARG A 488 56.02 29.40 -30.88
C ARG A 488 54.70 28.92 -30.29
N SER A 489 54.60 27.65 -29.93
CA SER A 489 53.38 27.11 -29.29
C SER A 489 53.09 27.75 -27.93
N ARG A 490 54.14 28.01 -27.15
CA ARG A 490 54.05 28.71 -25.86
C ARG A 490 53.61 30.17 -26.02
N ALA A 491 54.27 30.91 -26.92
CA ALA A 491 54.00 32.34 -27.13
C ALA A 491 52.60 32.62 -27.69
N LEU A 492 52.08 31.72 -28.54
CA LEU A 492 50.78 31.90 -29.18
C LEU A 492 49.61 31.28 -28.40
N TYR A 493 49.87 30.60 -27.28
CA TYR A 493 48.88 29.76 -26.60
C TYR A 493 48.21 28.77 -27.58
N LYS A 494 49.04 28.19 -28.47
CA LYS A 494 48.62 27.29 -29.56
C LYS A 494 49.44 26.01 -29.50
N GLY A 495 48.86 24.95 -28.95
CA GLY A 495 49.52 23.65 -28.87
C GLY A 495 48.75 22.60 -28.08
N LEU A 496 47.84 23.03 -27.20
CA LEU A 496 46.93 22.14 -26.47
C LEU A 496 45.49 22.56 -26.72
N LYS A 497 44.59 21.59 -26.94
CA LYS A 497 43.15 21.84 -27.03
C LYS A 497 42.39 20.77 -26.26
N VAL A 498 41.46 21.19 -25.41
CA VAL A 498 40.59 20.26 -24.66
C VAL A 498 39.28 20.06 -25.41
N GLY A 499 38.96 18.80 -25.68
CA GLY A 499 37.69 18.38 -26.26
C GLY A 499 36.94 17.41 -25.35
N SER A 500 35.67 17.20 -25.64
CA SER A 500 34.83 16.21 -24.94
C SER A 500 33.77 15.65 -25.86
N THR A 501 33.34 14.43 -25.57
CA THR A 501 32.15 13.85 -26.20
C THR A 501 30.88 14.63 -25.80
N PRO A 502 29.83 14.64 -26.65
CA PRO A 502 28.62 15.44 -26.43
C PRO A 502 27.82 15.04 -25.16
N ASP A 503 27.99 13.81 -24.70
CA ASP A 503 27.41 13.28 -23.46
C ASP A 503 28.25 13.60 -22.21
N LEU A 504 29.44 14.19 -22.37
CA LEU A 504 30.37 14.59 -21.31
C LEU A 504 30.84 13.41 -20.44
N MET A 505 30.93 12.22 -21.03
CA MET A 505 31.45 11.04 -20.35
C MET A 505 32.95 10.86 -20.59
N VAL A 506 33.44 11.26 -21.77
CA VAL A 506 34.85 11.21 -22.14
C VAL A 506 35.35 12.61 -22.49
N ALA A 507 36.48 12.98 -21.91
CA ALA A 507 37.24 14.17 -22.26
C ALA A 507 38.60 13.78 -22.80
N TYR A 508 39.21 14.65 -23.61
CA TYR A 508 40.54 14.44 -24.16
C TYR A 508 41.29 15.75 -24.37
N ILE A 509 42.62 15.65 -24.46
CA ILE A 509 43.53 16.75 -24.79
C ILE A 509 44.26 16.41 -26.09
N ASP A 510 44.12 17.28 -27.08
CA ASP A 510 44.79 17.20 -28.37
C ASP A 510 46.07 18.05 -28.34
N PHE A 511 47.19 17.45 -28.75
CA PHE A 511 48.50 18.09 -28.87
C PHE A 511 48.77 18.47 -30.33
N PHE A 512 49.22 19.70 -30.57
CA PHE A 512 49.54 20.23 -31.91
C PHE A 512 50.99 20.73 -31.98
N LEU A 513 51.66 20.50 -33.12
CA LEU A 513 53.01 20.99 -33.41
C LEU A 513 52.99 22.50 -33.65
N GLY A 514 53.94 23.21 -33.05
CA GLY A 514 54.11 24.66 -33.23
C GLY A 514 54.73 25.07 -34.56
N GLY A 515 55.35 24.14 -35.29
CA GLY A 515 56.04 24.38 -36.56
C GLY A 515 57.55 24.65 -36.45
N ASP A 516 58.06 24.92 -35.24
CA ASP A 516 59.51 25.11 -34.97
C ASP A 516 60.29 23.78 -34.91
N GLU A 517 59.57 22.67 -34.78
CA GLU A 517 60.12 21.33 -34.63
C GLU A 517 60.38 20.72 -36.03
N LYS A 518 61.50 20.00 -36.23
CA LYS A 518 61.85 19.42 -37.54
C LYS A 518 60.71 18.52 -38.05
N ARG A 519 60.11 18.88 -39.20
CA ARG A 519 59.11 18.05 -39.90
C ARG A 519 59.72 16.68 -40.22
N LEU A 520 59.37 15.66 -39.44
CA LEU A 520 59.53 14.27 -39.85
C LEU A 520 58.52 14.00 -40.99
N ASP A 521 58.91 13.21 -42.00
CA ASP A 521 58.07 12.90 -43.15
C ASP A 521 56.64 12.53 -42.73
N VAL A 522 55.67 13.31 -43.22
CA VAL A 522 54.26 13.26 -42.81
C VAL A 522 53.68 11.85 -43.03
N ALA A 523 54.09 11.15 -44.09
CA ALA A 523 53.67 9.78 -44.40
C ALA A 523 54.19 8.74 -43.39
N ALA A 524 55.46 8.85 -42.96
CA ALA A 524 56.05 7.95 -41.96
C ALA A 524 55.49 8.18 -40.55
N THR A 525 55.03 9.40 -40.27
CA THR A 525 54.45 9.80 -38.98
C THR A 525 53.04 9.26 -38.76
N ILE A 526 52.29 8.95 -39.83
CA ILE A 526 50.92 8.44 -39.74
C ILE A 526 50.88 6.92 -39.59
N GLN A 527 51.72 6.17 -40.31
CA GLN A 527 51.87 4.73 -40.09
C GLN A 527 52.30 4.38 -38.66
N LYS A 528 53.16 5.22 -38.05
CA LYS A 528 53.56 5.08 -36.63
C LYS A 528 52.44 5.34 -35.61
N ARG A 529 51.29 5.87 -36.03
CA ARG A 529 50.12 6.13 -35.15
C ARG A 529 49.17 4.94 -35.03
N PHE A 530 49.33 3.92 -35.86
CA PHE A 530 48.57 2.68 -35.74
C PHE A 530 49.33 1.67 -34.87
N PRO A 531 48.62 0.90 -34.03
CA PRO A 531 47.16 0.92 -33.83
C PRO A 531 46.67 2.13 -33.03
N MET A 532 45.51 2.65 -33.42
CA MET A 532 44.84 3.77 -32.75
C MET A 532 43.72 3.24 -31.83
N CYS A 533 43.68 3.72 -30.58
CA CYS A 533 42.63 3.38 -29.62
C CYS A 533 41.58 4.49 -29.59
N LEU A 534 40.33 4.16 -29.93
CA LEU A 534 39.20 5.10 -29.92
C LEU A 534 38.21 4.70 -28.84
N ILE A 535 38.01 5.58 -27.87
CA ILE A 535 37.20 5.31 -26.69
C ILE A 535 35.73 5.63 -26.98
N PHE A 536 34.82 4.77 -26.53
CA PHE A 536 33.38 5.03 -26.57
C PHE A 536 33.01 6.07 -25.52
N GLY A 537 32.22 7.06 -25.94
CA GLY A 537 31.42 7.85 -25.01
C GLY A 537 30.30 6.98 -24.42
N GLY A 538 29.73 7.45 -23.32
CA GLY A 538 28.65 6.76 -22.60
C GLY A 538 29.14 5.84 -21.49
N GLU A 539 28.23 5.51 -20.59
CA GLU A 539 28.43 4.52 -19.52
C GLU A 539 27.49 3.31 -19.68
N GLY A 540 26.82 3.18 -20.84
CA GLY A 540 25.83 2.13 -21.08
C GLY A 540 24.55 2.28 -20.26
N SER A 541 24.29 3.48 -19.73
CA SER A 541 23.05 3.81 -19.03
C SER A 541 21.97 4.25 -20.03
N TYR A 542 20.72 4.26 -19.59
CA TYR A 542 19.62 4.70 -20.44
C TYR A 542 19.71 6.19 -20.82
N MET A 543 20.37 7.05 -20.04
CA MET A 543 20.56 8.46 -20.40
C MET A 543 21.76 8.71 -21.33
N SER A 544 22.83 7.93 -21.17
CA SER A 544 24.08 8.06 -21.92
C SER A 544 24.51 6.67 -22.43
N PRO A 545 23.87 6.20 -23.52
CA PRO A 545 24.25 4.94 -24.16
C PRO A 545 25.67 5.01 -24.72
N TYR A 546 26.27 3.83 -24.92
CA TYR A 546 27.57 3.75 -25.58
C TYR A 546 27.48 4.27 -27.02
N HIS A 547 28.45 5.09 -27.42
CA HIS A 547 28.60 5.57 -28.78
C HIS A 547 30.06 5.90 -29.09
N LEU A 548 30.47 5.69 -30.33
CA LEU A 548 31.72 6.16 -30.90
C LEU A 548 31.51 7.57 -31.47
N HIS A 549 32.23 8.54 -30.93
CA HIS A 549 32.24 9.91 -31.43
C HIS A 549 33.36 10.07 -32.47
N SER A 550 32.99 10.45 -33.70
CA SER A 550 33.96 10.74 -34.77
C SER A 550 34.02 12.24 -35.03
N ASP A 551 35.08 12.88 -34.53
CA ASP A 551 35.37 14.28 -34.81
C ASP A 551 35.85 14.47 -36.25
N THR A 552 35.76 15.70 -36.78
CA THR A 552 36.30 16.06 -38.10
C THR A 552 37.79 15.72 -38.22
N LEU A 553 38.55 15.88 -37.15
CA LEU A 553 39.96 15.51 -37.08
C LEU A 553 40.16 13.99 -37.27
N LEU A 554 39.36 13.17 -36.59
CA LEU A 554 39.44 11.72 -36.71
C LEU A 554 38.99 11.23 -38.10
N SER A 555 37.88 11.77 -38.60
CA SER A 555 37.36 11.44 -39.94
C SER A 555 38.35 11.83 -41.04
N ASN A 556 39.05 12.95 -40.91
CA ASN A 556 40.08 13.36 -41.87
C ASN A 556 41.35 12.49 -41.79
N LEU A 557 41.74 12.05 -40.59
CA LEU A 557 42.87 11.14 -40.40
C LEU A 557 42.60 9.76 -41.01
N LEU A 558 41.40 9.21 -40.79
CA LEU A 558 41.00 7.92 -41.36
C LEU A 558 40.64 8.03 -42.85
N GLY A 559 40.24 9.23 -43.30
CA GLY A 559 39.99 9.59 -44.70
C GLY A 559 41.13 9.27 -45.66
N GLN A 560 42.35 9.11 -45.16
CA GLN A 560 43.53 8.73 -45.94
C GLN A 560 43.59 7.24 -46.30
N TYR A 561 42.87 6.38 -45.57
CA TYR A 561 42.82 4.93 -45.78
C TYR A 561 41.43 4.45 -46.22
N VAL A 562 40.37 5.02 -45.64
CA VAL A 562 38.97 4.67 -45.92
C VAL A 562 38.22 5.95 -46.26
N SER A 563 37.35 5.95 -47.25
CA SER A 563 36.58 7.14 -47.59
C SER A 563 35.74 7.62 -46.39
N THR A 564 35.60 8.93 -46.25
CA THR A 564 34.83 9.53 -45.14
C THR A 564 33.38 9.04 -45.09
N ALA A 565 32.79 8.74 -46.26
CA ALA A 565 31.45 8.17 -46.36
C ALA A 565 31.37 6.75 -45.75
N ILE A 566 32.32 5.87 -46.08
CA ILE A 566 32.38 4.50 -45.54
C ILE A 566 32.62 4.54 -44.02
N TRP A 567 33.54 5.38 -43.55
CA TRP A 567 33.82 5.53 -42.12
C TRP A 567 32.59 6.05 -41.35
N ASN A 568 31.96 7.13 -41.83
CA ASN A 568 30.77 7.69 -41.17
C ASN A 568 29.62 6.69 -41.16
N ARG A 569 29.46 5.89 -42.22
CA ARG A 569 28.46 4.82 -42.30
C ARG A 569 28.73 3.71 -41.29
N LEU A 570 29.99 3.29 -41.15
CA LEU A 570 30.41 2.32 -40.15
C LEU A 570 30.15 2.83 -38.73
N VAL A 571 30.53 4.07 -38.43
CA VAL A 571 30.30 4.71 -37.12
C VAL A 571 28.81 4.78 -36.81
N ALA A 572 27.97 5.16 -37.79
CA ALA A 572 26.52 5.17 -37.64
C ALA A 572 25.98 3.76 -37.31
N GLY A 573 26.38 2.73 -38.06
CA GLY A 573 25.98 1.34 -37.81
C GLY A 573 26.48 0.79 -36.48
N LEU A 574 27.72 1.11 -36.08
CA LEU A 574 28.24 0.70 -34.78
C LEU A 574 27.48 1.37 -33.64
N ASN A 575 27.15 2.66 -33.77
CA ASN A 575 26.38 3.41 -32.78
C ASN A 575 24.95 2.87 -32.62
N THR A 576 24.32 2.36 -33.68
CA THR A 576 22.99 1.73 -33.55
C THR A 576 23.05 0.44 -32.71
N GLN A 577 24.12 -0.36 -32.86
CA GLN A 577 24.32 -1.57 -32.06
C GLN A 577 24.72 -1.23 -30.62
N LEU A 578 25.69 -0.33 -30.42
CA LEU A 578 26.19 0.10 -29.11
C LEU A 578 25.11 0.70 -28.22
N ARG A 579 24.12 1.37 -28.82
CA ARG A 579 22.97 1.93 -28.09
C ARG A 579 22.18 0.88 -27.30
N SER A 580 22.16 -0.37 -27.75
CA SER A 580 21.45 -1.48 -27.09
C SER A 580 22.24 -2.13 -25.95
N VAL A 581 23.53 -1.81 -25.82
CA VAL A 581 24.44 -2.36 -24.80
C VAL A 581 24.13 -1.73 -23.44
N LYS A 582 23.92 -2.58 -22.43
CA LYS A 582 23.66 -2.17 -21.04
C LYS A 582 24.83 -2.57 -20.15
N GLN A 583 25.33 -1.66 -19.32
CA GLN A 583 26.45 -1.94 -18.42
C GLN A 583 26.14 -3.05 -17.40
N GLY A 584 24.94 -3.03 -16.81
CA GLY A 584 24.49 -4.05 -15.84
C GLY A 584 24.28 -5.46 -16.44
N SER A 585 24.37 -5.62 -17.76
CA SER A 585 24.28 -6.91 -18.45
C SER A 585 25.27 -7.00 -19.62
N ILE A 586 26.46 -6.41 -19.46
CA ILE A 586 27.40 -6.21 -20.56
C ILE A 586 27.80 -7.51 -21.27
N ARG A 587 27.95 -8.60 -20.52
CA ARG A 587 28.33 -9.92 -21.05
C ARG A 587 27.35 -10.45 -22.09
N SER A 588 26.05 -10.23 -21.93
CA SER A 588 25.04 -10.69 -22.88
C SER A 588 24.78 -9.67 -23.99
N THR A 589 24.84 -8.37 -23.69
CA THR A 589 24.48 -7.33 -24.66
C THR A 589 25.61 -6.93 -25.61
N LEU A 590 26.87 -7.19 -25.27
CA LEU A 590 28.02 -6.85 -26.12
C LEU A 590 28.31 -7.91 -27.20
N GLY A 591 27.84 -9.16 -27.00
CA GLY A 591 27.98 -10.25 -27.98
C GLY A 591 27.46 -9.89 -29.39
N PRO A 592 26.23 -9.35 -29.52
CA PRO A 592 25.71 -8.87 -30.81
C PRO A 592 26.59 -7.82 -31.50
N VAL A 593 27.28 -6.96 -30.73
CA VAL A 593 28.19 -5.95 -31.27
C VAL A 593 29.44 -6.61 -31.84
N VAL A 594 30.03 -7.56 -31.11
CA VAL A 594 31.20 -8.34 -31.58
C VAL A 594 30.87 -9.10 -32.86
N SER A 595 29.69 -9.76 -32.92
CA SER A 595 29.25 -10.45 -34.14
C SER A 595 29.00 -9.48 -35.31
N TRP A 596 28.47 -8.28 -35.03
CA TRP A 596 28.21 -7.27 -36.05
C TRP A 596 29.51 -6.70 -36.63
N ILE A 597 30.52 -6.43 -35.79
CA ILE A 597 31.85 -5.98 -36.26
C ILE A 597 32.49 -7.04 -37.17
N LYS A 598 32.41 -8.33 -36.81
CA LYS A 598 32.95 -9.42 -37.63
C LYS A 598 32.21 -9.63 -38.96
N SER A 599 30.89 -9.50 -38.97
CA SER A 599 30.06 -9.82 -40.14
C SER A 599 29.81 -8.64 -41.09
N HIS A 600 29.62 -7.43 -40.56
CA HIS A 600 29.26 -6.23 -41.34
C HIS A 600 30.42 -5.25 -41.49
N GLY A 601 31.22 -5.05 -40.43
CA GLY A 601 32.27 -4.03 -40.38
C GLY A 601 33.58 -4.46 -41.06
N ASN A 602 34.27 -5.46 -40.49
CA ASN A 602 35.60 -5.87 -40.93
C ASN A 602 35.67 -6.33 -42.41
N PRO A 603 34.68 -7.06 -42.97
CA PRO A 603 34.76 -7.49 -44.37
C PRO A 603 34.83 -6.36 -45.40
N GLN A 604 34.31 -5.16 -45.09
CA GLN A 604 34.46 -3.98 -45.95
C GLN A 604 35.74 -3.18 -45.65
N LEU A 605 36.15 -3.11 -44.38
CA LEU A 605 37.36 -2.40 -43.97
C LEU A 605 38.64 -3.13 -44.42
N GLU A 606 38.64 -4.46 -44.42
CA GLU A 606 39.78 -5.28 -44.85
C GLU A 606 40.11 -5.08 -46.33
N ARG A 607 39.11 -4.75 -47.17
CA ARG A 607 39.33 -4.34 -48.59
C ARG A 607 40.20 -3.08 -48.71
N HIS A 608 40.26 -2.27 -47.65
CA HIS A 608 41.03 -1.05 -47.55
C HIS A 608 42.27 -1.21 -46.63
N GLY A 609 42.61 -2.43 -46.21
CA GLY A 609 43.76 -2.71 -45.34
C GLY A 609 43.61 -2.27 -43.88
N VAL A 610 42.37 -1.99 -43.44
CA VAL A 610 42.04 -1.56 -42.07
C VAL A 610 41.25 -2.66 -41.36
N ARG A 611 41.56 -2.93 -40.09
CA ARG A 611 40.80 -3.86 -39.25
C ARG A 611 40.42 -3.20 -37.93
N VAL A 612 39.20 -3.45 -37.47
CA VAL A 612 38.66 -2.91 -36.22
C VAL A 612 38.37 -4.04 -35.25
N GLU A 613 38.86 -3.90 -34.02
CA GLU A 613 38.59 -4.84 -32.93
C GLU A 613 38.05 -4.10 -31.71
N LEU A 614 37.14 -4.74 -31.00
CA LEU A 614 36.59 -4.20 -29.77
C LEU A 614 37.60 -4.39 -28.64
N GLY A 615 37.76 -3.41 -27.76
CA GLY A 615 38.68 -3.49 -26.63
C GLY A 615 38.18 -2.79 -25.37
N TRP A 616 38.82 -3.10 -24.25
CA TRP A 616 38.74 -2.30 -23.04
C TRP A 616 40.09 -1.61 -22.79
N PHE A 617 40.04 -0.39 -22.25
CA PHE A 617 41.18 0.49 -22.05
C PHE A 617 41.12 1.12 -20.65
N GLN A 618 42.30 1.48 -20.14
CA GLN A 618 42.48 2.39 -18.99
C GLN A 618 41.67 1.97 -17.74
N ALA A 619 41.96 0.77 -17.21
CA ALA A 619 41.34 0.31 -15.97
C ALA A 619 41.80 1.15 -14.78
N THR A 620 40.86 1.73 -14.03
CA THR A 620 41.15 2.51 -12.83
C THR A 620 41.20 1.63 -11.58
N ALA A 621 41.75 2.15 -10.49
CA ALA A 621 41.85 1.43 -9.21
C ALA A 621 40.47 1.03 -8.63
N SER A 622 39.38 1.71 -9.05
CA SER A 622 38.01 1.39 -8.65
C SER A 622 37.40 0.20 -9.41
N GLY A 623 38.13 -0.36 -10.38
CA GLY A 623 37.69 -1.43 -11.27
C GLY A 623 36.86 -0.94 -12.47
N TYR A 624 36.79 0.37 -12.72
CA TYR A 624 36.17 0.92 -13.94
C TYR A 624 37.12 0.76 -15.13
N TYR A 625 36.59 0.37 -16.28
CA TYR A 625 37.32 0.32 -17.55
C TYR A 625 36.50 1.02 -18.63
N GLN A 626 37.18 1.64 -19.59
CA GLN A 626 36.55 2.29 -20.72
C GLN A 626 36.49 1.31 -21.90
N LEU A 627 35.35 1.23 -22.57
CA LEU A 627 35.21 0.44 -23.79
C LEU A 627 35.60 1.28 -25.00
N GLY A 628 36.06 0.64 -26.06
CA GLY A 628 36.33 1.32 -27.32
C GLY A 628 36.70 0.35 -28.44
N ILE A 629 37.24 0.88 -29.52
CA ILE A 629 37.80 0.10 -30.61
C ILE A 629 39.29 0.35 -30.80
N VAL A 630 40.01 -0.69 -31.20
CA VAL A 630 41.37 -0.63 -31.74
C VAL A 630 41.25 -0.64 -33.26
N VAL A 631 41.77 0.40 -33.90
CA VAL A 631 41.89 0.47 -35.36
C VAL A 631 43.33 0.15 -35.71
N ALA A 632 43.55 -0.91 -36.48
CA ALA A 632 44.88 -1.33 -36.95
C ALA A 632 44.95 -1.30 -38.47
N VAL A 633 46.13 -0.94 -39.00
CA VAL A 633 46.42 -0.90 -40.44
C VAL A 633 47.57 -1.88 -40.72
N ASN A 634 47.39 -2.75 -41.71
CA ASN A 634 48.27 -3.88 -42.07
C ASN A 634 48.31 -5.08 -41.09
N GLU A 635 48.46 -6.29 -41.66
CA GLU A 635 48.45 -7.57 -40.94
C GLU A 635 49.63 -7.79 -39.97
N ASN A 636 50.68 -6.96 -40.02
CA ASN A 636 51.89 -7.16 -39.23
C ASN A 636 51.64 -7.04 -37.70
N PHE A 637 50.56 -6.37 -37.28
CA PHE A 637 50.20 -6.27 -35.86
C PHE A 637 49.69 -7.61 -35.27
N TYR A 638 49.01 -8.42 -36.08
CA TYR A 638 48.38 -9.68 -35.61
C TYR A 638 49.28 -10.91 -35.73
N LYS A 639 50.31 -10.88 -36.58
CA LYS A 639 51.30 -11.97 -36.68
C LYS A 639 52.11 -12.17 -35.38
N SER A 640 52.25 -11.14 -34.54
CA SER A 640 52.86 -11.25 -33.21
C SER A 640 51.92 -11.86 -32.15
N HIS A 641 50.61 -11.95 -32.43
CA HIS A 641 49.60 -12.39 -31.44
C HIS A 641 49.25 -13.88 -31.51
N HIS A 642 49.59 -14.59 -32.59
CA HIS A 642 49.23 -15.99 -32.81
C HIS A 642 50.35 -17.03 -32.57
N HIS A 643 51.58 -16.63 -32.23
CA HIS A 643 52.64 -17.57 -31.83
C HIS A 643 52.70 -17.71 -30.30
N HIS A 644 51.75 -18.43 -29.71
CA HIS A 644 51.97 -19.20 -28.48
C HIS A 644 50.74 -20.08 -28.22
N GLU A 645 50.53 -21.08 -29.07
CA GLU A 645 49.78 -22.27 -28.68
C GLU A 645 50.30 -23.48 -29.47
N HIS A 646 50.54 -24.56 -28.72
CA HIS A 646 50.98 -25.90 -29.11
C HIS A 646 52.50 -26.19 -29.16
N ALA A 647 53.00 -26.73 -28.04
CA ALA A 647 53.88 -27.90 -28.09
C ALA A 647 53.17 -29.05 -27.33
N PRO A 648 53.05 -30.26 -27.91
CA PRO A 648 52.46 -31.40 -27.24
C PRO A 648 53.55 -32.14 -26.48
N ASP A 649 53.32 -32.56 -25.22
CA ASP A 649 53.98 -33.78 -24.77
C ASP A 649 53.25 -34.53 -23.65
N PHE A 650 53.44 -35.83 -23.74
CA PHE A 650 52.91 -36.95 -22.98
C PHE A 650 53.21 -36.91 -21.46
N GLY A 651 52.44 -37.67 -20.68
CA GLY A 651 53.01 -38.37 -19.50
C GLY A 651 52.28 -38.22 -18.16
N ASP A 652 51.47 -39.24 -17.88
CA ASP A 652 50.97 -39.82 -16.62
C ASP A 652 51.53 -39.39 -15.23
N ARG A 653 50.58 -39.31 -14.27
CA ARG A 653 50.59 -39.70 -12.82
C ARG A 653 51.79 -39.37 -11.90
N SER A 654 51.51 -38.74 -10.75
CA SER A 654 51.41 -39.42 -9.41
C SER A 654 51.48 -38.45 -8.21
N ARG A 655 50.76 -38.82 -7.14
CA ARG A 655 50.72 -38.19 -5.80
C ARG A 655 51.99 -38.49 -4.98
N LYS A 656 52.49 -37.52 -4.19
CA LYS A 656 52.58 -37.53 -2.70
C LYS A 656 53.61 -36.52 -2.16
N ASN A 657 53.26 -36.00 -0.98
CA ASN A 657 53.96 -35.03 -0.14
C ASN A 657 55.35 -35.47 0.34
N PHE A 658 56.28 -34.52 0.53
CA PHE A 658 57.23 -34.47 1.65
C PHE A 658 57.65 -33.01 1.92
N ALA A 659 57.91 -32.71 3.19
CA ALA A 659 58.10 -31.37 3.73
C ALA A 659 59.54 -31.14 4.22
N VAL A 660 60.09 -29.93 3.93
CA VAL A 660 60.84 -29.01 4.85
C VAL A 660 62.32 -29.36 5.20
N PRO A 661 63.26 -28.41 5.52
CA PRO A 661 63.45 -26.98 5.18
C PRO A 661 64.93 -26.52 4.92
N LEU A 662 65.11 -25.19 4.69
CA LEU A 662 66.11 -24.28 5.31
C LEU A 662 67.31 -23.77 4.47
N LEU A 663 67.26 -22.47 4.09
CA LEU A 663 68.18 -21.37 4.45
C LEU A 663 67.68 -20.09 3.71
N GLY A 664 67.07 -19.09 4.37
CA GLY A 664 67.72 -17.94 5.04
C GLY A 664 68.15 -16.88 4.01
N SER A 665 67.68 -15.63 3.95
CA SER A 665 67.36 -14.68 5.03
C SER A 665 66.72 -13.37 4.49
N LYS A 666 65.61 -12.94 5.12
CA LYS A 666 65.14 -11.57 5.51
C LYS A 666 64.90 -10.51 4.39
N GLN A 667 63.86 -9.67 4.39
CA GLN A 667 63.02 -9.16 5.48
C GLN A 667 61.70 -8.54 4.94
N ALA A 668 60.61 -8.80 5.66
CA ALA A 668 59.25 -8.25 5.57
C ALA A 668 59.09 -6.74 5.27
N ILE A 669 58.16 -6.41 4.37
CA ILE A 669 57.13 -5.39 4.62
C ILE A 669 55.78 -6.00 4.20
N GLN A 670 54.83 -5.85 5.11
CA GLN A 670 53.52 -6.47 5.18
C GLN A 670 52.50 -5.52 4.55
N ASP A 671 51.83 -5.96 3.48
CA ASP A 671 50.48 -5.50 3.10
C ASP A 671 49.83 -6.52 2.15
N GLN A 672 48.76 -7.16 2.64
CA GLN A 672 47.73 -7.84 1.85
C GLN A 672 46.63 -6.80 1.56
N PRO A 673 45.91 -6.84 0.41
CA PRO A 673 44.97 -7.94 0.16
C PRO A 673 44.69 -8.34 -1.33
N CYS A 674 43.98 -9.47 -1.46
CA CYS A 674 43.01 -9.85 -2.51
C CYS A 674 43.46 -10.34 -3.91
N THR A 675 43.47 -11.68 -4.03
CA THR A 675 42.75 -12.54 -5.00
C THR A 675 42.42 -12.03 -6.42
N SER A 676 43.06 -12.73 -7.38
CA SER A 676 42.64 -13.08 -8.76
C SER A 676 42.43 -11.96 -9.80
N TYR A 677 43.54 -11.49 -10.40
CA TYR A 677 43.53 -10.85 -11.72
C TYR A 677 43.94 -11.86 -12.81
N GLY A 678 42.95 -12.51 -13.42
CA GLY A 678 43.12 -13.49 -14.50
C GLY A 678 42.76 -12.95 -15.89
N VAL A 679 42.94 -11.65 -16.14
CA VAL A 679 42.85 -11.07 -17.48
C VAL A 679 44.26 -10.61 -17.85
N SER A 680 44.84 -11.24 -18.88
CA SER A 680 46.18 -10.95 -19.41
C SER A 680 46.35 -9.44 -19.64
N ARG A 681 46.97 -8.74 -18.67
CA ARG A 681 47.48 -7.37 -18.85
C ARG A 681 48.51 -7.42 -19.97
N LYS A 682 48.17 -6.91 -21.15
CA LYS A 682 49.13 -6.67 -22.23
C LYS A 682 49.11 -5.19 -22.58
N ARG A 683 50.30 -4.59 -22.73
CA ARG A 683 50.46 -3.23 -23.26
C ARG A 683 50.11 -3.32 -24.75
N LEU A 684 49.01 -2.69 -25.18
CA LEU A 684 48.63 -2.71 -26.60
C LEU A 684 49.44 -1.69 -27.41
N THR A 685 49.81 -0.52 -26.85
CA THR A 685 50.76 0.46 -27.41
C THR A 685 51.08 1.56 -26.39
N GLY A 686 52.29 2.16 -26.46
CA GLY A 686 52.59 3.52 -25.93
C GLY A 686 52.22 3.81 -24.47
N GLY A 687 52.24 2.82 -23.58
CA GLY A 687 51.89 2.97 -22.17
C GLY A 687 50.41 2.79 -21.81
N VAL A 688 49.51 2.57 -22.79
CA VAL A 688 48.08 2.33 -22.53
C VAL A 688 47.84 0.88 -22.11
N THR A 689 47.31 0.70 -20.89
CA THR A 689 46.86 -0.61 -20.39
C THR A 689 45.48 -0.96 -20.96
N GLY A 690 45.35 -2.10 -21.62
CA GLY A 690 44.06 -2.55 -22.17
C GLY A 690 44.08 -4.01 -22.62
N GLY A 691 42.98 -4.47 -23.21
CA GLY A 691 42.85 -5.81 -23.80
C GLY A 691 41.79 -5.86 -24.89
N VAL A 692 41.98 -6.73 -25.89
CA VAL A 692 41.00 -6.99 -26.95
C VAL A 692 39.87 -7.87 -26.41
N ILE A 693 38.63 -7.57 -26.81
CA ILE A 693 37.42 -8.31 -26.45
C ILE A 693 36.97 -9.18 -27.62
N ASN A 694 37.27 -10.48 -27.50
CA ASN A 694 36.73 -11.56 -28.32
C ASN A 694 35.60 -12.31 -27.57
N GLU A 695 34.89 -13.20 -28.28
CA GLU A 695 33.78 -14.01 -27.73
C GLU A 695 34.17 -14.81 -26.47
N GLU A 696 35.43 -15.26 -26.39
CA GLU A 696 35.95 -16.00 -25.23
C GLU A 696 36.22 -15.08 -24.03
N THR A 697 36.93 -13.96 -24.26
CA THR A 697 37.24 -12.95 -23.25
C THR A 697 36.02 -12.15 -22.79
N LEU A 698 34.91 -12.19 -23.54
CA LEU A 698 33.67 -11.52 -23.17
C LEU A 698 33.11 -12.07 -21.84
N LYS A 699 33.31 -13.36 -21.58
CA LYS A 699 32.82 -14.03 -20.35
C LYS A 699 33.59 -13.60 -19.10
N SER A 700 34.83 -13.11 -19.23
CA SER A 700 35.70 -12.72 -18.13
C SER A 700 35.61 -11.23 -17.76
N LEU A 701 34.80 -10.42 -18.45
CA LEU A 701 34.57 -9.01 -18.10
C LEU A 701 33.79 -8.89 -16.79
N ASP A 702 34.34 -8.15 -15.84
CA ASP A 702 33.66 -7.86 -14.57
C ASP A 702 32.63 -6.75 -14.72
N TYR A 703 31.46 -6.92 -14.10
CA TYR A 703 30.42 -5.90 -14.09
C TYR A 703 29.66 -5.90 -12.75
N LYS A 704 29.20 -4.72 -12.33
CA LYS A 704 28.33 -4.58 -11.15
C LYS A 704 26.88 -4.85 -11.56
N ARG A 705 26.17 -5.70 -10.80
CA ARG A 705 24.73 -5.96 -11.01
C ARG A 705 23.89 -4.79 -10.50
N ASP A 706 22.88 -4.40 -11.27
CA ASP A 706 21.95 -3.34 -10.89
C ASP A 706 20.93 -3.85 -9.85
N TYR A 707 20.97 -3.35 -8.61
CA TYR A 707 20.01 -3.69 -7.55
C TYR A 707 18.56 -3.23 -7.83
N LEU A 708 18.37 -2.28 -8.75
CA LEU A 708 17.06 -1.76 -9.20
C LEU A 708 16.54 -2.47 -10.46
N PHE A 709 16.90 -3.74 -10.65
CA PHE A 709 16.60 -4.54 -11.83
C PHE A 709 15.13 -4.49 -12.35
N PRO A 710 14.07 -4.48 -11.51
CA PRO A 710 12.71 -4.43 -12.05
C PRO A 710 12.39 -3.09 -12.73
N LEU A 711 12.87 -1.96 -12.20
CA LEU A 711 12.66 -0.64 -12.80
C LEU A 711 13.53 -0.44 -14.04
N SER A 712 14.67 -1.12 -14.14
CA SER A 712 15.55 -1.06 -15.32
C SER A 712 14.98 -1.78 -16.54
N LEU A 713 13.89 -2.56 -16.37
CA LEU A 713 13.12 -3.14 -17.46
C LEU A 713 12.32 -2.07 -18.23
N LEU A 714 11.78 -1.08 -17.52
CA LEU A 714 11.02 0.04 -18.10
C LEU A 714 11.91 1.00 -18.91
N LEU A 715 13.20 1.05 -18.59
CA LEU A 715 14.20 1.87 -19.25
C LEU A 715 15.03 1.02 -20.22
N ARG A 716 14.60 0.98 -21.50
CA ARG A 716 15.29 0.22 -22.55
C ARG A 716 15.47 1.05 -23.81
N ASN A 717 16.69 1.06 -24.34
CA ASN A 717 16.93 1.52 -25.71
C ASN A 717 16.45 0.44 -26.69
N CYS A 718 15.44 0.75 -27.49
CA CYS A 718 14.81 -0.17 -28.44
C CYS A 718 15.24 0.13 -29.89
N ARG A 719 14.94 -0.80 -30.80
CA ARG A 719 15.05 -0.59 -32.25
C ARG A 719 13.88 0.27 -32.77
N PRO A 720 14.07 1.05 -33.85
CA PRO A 720 13.01 1.84 -34.47
C PRO A 720 11.99 0.94 -35.18
N ILE A 721 10.73 1.40 -35.27
CA ILE A 721 9.59 0.66 -35.85
C ILE A 721 9.02 1.38 -37.09
N GLY A 722 9.28 2.68 -37.27
CA GLY A 722 8.91 3.44 -38.48
C GLY A 722 7.52 4.07 -38.49
N TYR A 723 6.59 3.65 -37.63
CA TYR A 723 5.27 4.29 -37.50
C TYR A 723 5.28 5.49 -36.53
N ALA A 724 5.89 6.61 -36.94
CA ALA A 724 6.09 7.75 -36.04
C ALA A 724 4.80 8.46 -35.60
N GLU A 725 3.81 8.59 -36.51
CA GLU A 725 2.57 9.35 -36.23
C GLU A 725 1.58 8.57 -35.36
N THR A 726 1.34 7.30 -35.68
CA THR A 726 0.44 6.44 -34.88
C THR A 726 0.98 6.23 -33.46
N LEU A 727 2.29 6.09 -33.32
CA LEU A 727 2.95 5.97 -32.02
C LEU A 727 2.76 7.23 -31.17
N GLN A 728 2.83 8.42 -31.79
CA GLN A 728 2.60 9.68 -31.08
C GLN A 728 1.14 9.84 -30.63
N LEU A 729 0.17 9.45 -31.45
CA LEU A 729 -1.25 9.44 -31.06
C LEU A 729 -1.47 8.50 -29.87
N LEU A 730 -0.89 7.31 -29.89
CA LEU A 730 -0.99 6.35 -28.80
C LEU A 730 -0.34 6.88 -27.51
N ILE A 731 0.80 7.59 -27.61
CA ILE A 731 1.42 8.27 -26.47
C ILE A 731 0.48 9.35 -25.90
N CYS A 732 -0.23 10.13 -26.74
CA CYS A 732 -1.21 11.10 -26.27
C CYS A 732 -2.37 10.44 -25.50
N ILE A 733 -2.93 9.34 -26.03
CA ILE A 733 -4.02 8.59 -25.38
C ILE A 733 -3.57 8.09 -24.02
N VAL A 734 -2.40 7.44 -23.95
CA VAL A 734 -1.86 6.88 -22.71
C VAL A 734 -1.47 7.98 -21.73
N LEU A 735 -0.96 9.13 -22.19
CA LEU A 735 -0.60 10.27 -21.34
C LEU A 735 -1.82 10.89 -20.65
N VAL A 736 -2.93 11.07 -21.38
CA VAL A 736 -4.19 11.57 -20.81
C VAL A 736 -4.78 10.54 -19.86
N GLY A 737 -4.78 9.26 -20.25
CA GLY A 737 -5.24 8.17 -19.38
C GLY A 737 -4.45 8.05 -18.08
N ASP A 738 -3.12 8.18 -18.13
CA ASP A 738 -2.27 8.22 -16.95
C ASP A 738 -2.67 9.38 -16.01
N PHE A 739 -2.89 10.57 -16.56
CA PHE A 739 -3.30 11.74 -15.77
C PHE A 739 -4.70 11.59 -15.15
N THR A 740 -5.67 11.03 -15.88
CA THR A 740 -7.02 10.83 -15.34
C THR A 740 -7.04 9.76 -14.25
N ILE A 741 -6.34 8.64 -14.44
CA ILE A 741 -6.27 7.55 -13.46
C ILE A 741 -5.48 7.99 -12.21
N THR A 742 -4.38 8.75 -12.37
CA THR A 742 -3.66 9.33 -11.22
C THR A 742 -4.56 10.25 -10.40
N LEU A 743 -5.37 11.11 -11.03
CA LEU A 743 -6.30 11.98 -10.33
C LEU A 743 -7.37 11.18 -9.57
N LEU A 744 -7.98 10.16 -10.21
CA LEU A 744 -8.97 9.28 -9.58
C LEU A 744 -8.39 8.56 -8.36
N MET A 745 -7.15 8.06 -8.48
CA MET A 745 -6.45 7.41 -7.38
C MET A 745 -6.16 8.39 -6.24
N LEU A 746 -5.67 9.60 -6.53
CA LEU A 746 -5.45 10.62 -5.50
C LEU A 746 -6.74 11.00 -4.77
N VAL A 747 -7.86 11.14 -5.49
CA VAL A 747 -9.18 11.38 -4.88
C VAL A 747 -9.57 10.22 -3.98
N GLN A 748 -9.42 8.97 -4.43
CA GLN A 748 -9.71 7.78 -3.62
C GLN A 748 -8.92 7.78 -2.31
N TYR A 749 -7.60 7.99 -2.36
CA TYR A 749 -6.75 7.98 -1.16
C TYR A 749 -6.98 9.18 -0.24
N TYR A 750 -7.36 10.36 -0.78
CA TYR A 750 -7.75 11.51 0.02
C TYR A 750 -8.97 11.22 0.90
N TRP A 751 -9.98 10.53 0.36
CA TRP A 751 -11.18 10.15 1.11
C TRP A 751 -10.91 9.06 2.16
N ILE A 752 -9.99 8.14 1.88
CA ILE A 752 -9.54 7.13 2.86
C ILE A 752 -8.84 7.83 4.03
N SER A 753 -7.77 8.58 3.76
CA SER A 753 -6.99 9.30 4.77
C SER A 753 -6.14 10.40 4.14
N VAL A 754 -6.17 11.59 4.75
CA VAL A 754 -5.30 12.71 4.35
C VAL A 754 -3.82 12.31 4.46
N GLY A 755 -3.44 11.51 5.46
CA GLY A 755 -2.09 10.99 5.60
C GLY A 755 -1.68 10.05 4.46
N ALA A 756 -2.61 9.23 3.97
CA ALA A 756 -2.39 8.36 2.82
C ALA A 756 -2.16 9.17 1.54
N PHE A 757 -3.01 10.16 1.30
CA PHE A 757 -2.89 11.09 0.19
C PHE A 757 -1.53 11.80 0.19
N LEU A 758 -1.11 12.35 1.35
CA LEU A 758 0.19 13.01 1.47
C LEU A 758 1.35 12.04 1.26
N ALA A 759 1.29 10.82 1.79
CA ALA A 759 2.34 9.82 1.60
C ALA A 759 2.51 9.45 0.12
N VAL A 760 1.41 9.17 -0.58
CA VAL A 760 1.42 8.83 -2.02
C VAL A 760 1.92 10.00 -2.87
N LEU A 761 1.62 11.24 -2.50
CA LEU A 761 2.04 12.43 -3.26
C LEU A 761 3.48 12.85 -2.96
N LEU A 762 3.96 12.69 -1.72
CA LEU A 762 5.24 13.21 -1.25
C LEU A 762 6.38 12.18 -1.26
N ILE A 763 6.10 10.89 -1.46
CA ILE A 763 7.12 9.83 -1.45
C ILE A 763 7.09 9.05 -2.77
N PRO A 764 8.04 9.30 -3.70
CA PRO A 764 8.83 10.52 -3.87
C PRO A 764 7.99 11.76 -4.28
N PRO A 765 8.45 12.98 -3.95
CA PRO A 765 7.65 14.21 -4.03
C PRO A 765 7.23 14.59 -5.45
N LEU A 766 5.91 14.73 -5.65
CA LEU A 766 5.25 15.14 -6.90
C LEU A 766 5.61 14.28 -8.12
N ALA A 767 6.30 13.16 -7.92
CA ALA A 767 6.75 12.27 -8.98
C ALA A 767 5.58 11.60 -9.71
N LEU A 768 4.39 11.54 -9.08
CA LEU A 768 3.17 11.03 -9.72
C LEU A 768 2.57 11.99 -10.75
N LEU A 769 2.72 13.31 -10.56
CA LEU A 769 2.13 14.36 -11.41
C LEU A 769 3.11 14.90 -12.46
N SER A 770 4.41 14.84 -12.17
CA SER A 770 5.46 15.30 -13.09
C SER A 770 5.55 14.57 -14.44
N PRO A 771 5.18 13.27 -14.62
CA PRO A 771 5.21 12.61 -15.92
C PRO A 771 4.26 13.28 -16.91
N PHE A 772 3.10 13.77 -16.45
CA PHE A 772 2.16 14.48 -17.32
C PHE A 772 2.80 15.77 -17.88
N LEU A 773 3.38 16.60 -17.01
CA LEU A 773 4.06 17.84 -17.42
C LEU A 773 5.27 17.57 -18.32
N ALA A 774 6.12 16.60 -17.94
CA ALA A 774 7.27 16.22 -18.73
C ALA A 774 6.87 15.60 -20.08
N GLY A 775 5.76 14.86 -20.13
CA GLY A 775 5.19 14.28 -21.33
C GLY A 775 4.65 15.32 -22.30
N LEU A 776 3.92 16.32 -21.80
CA LEU A 776 3.51 17.48 -22.60
C LEU A 776 4.74 18.21 -23.18
N ASN A 777 5.74 18.49 -22.34
CA ASN A 777 6.96 19.12 -22.81
C ASN A 777 7.67 18.28 -23.88
N ALA A 778 7.74 16.95 -23.71
CA ALA A 778 8.32 16.04 -24.71
C ALA A 778 7.54 16.06 -26.04
N LEU A 779 6.20 16.06 -25.98
CA LEU A 779 5.31 16.10 -27.16
C LEU A 779 5.44 17.40 -27.96
N PHE A 780 5.60 18.53 -27.28
CA PHE A 780 5.71 19.86 -27.91
C PHE A 780 7.16 20.31 -28.17
N SER A 781 8.17 19.61 -27.63
CA SER A 781 9.57 19.99 -27.80
C SER A 781 10.02 19.95 -29.27
N ARG A 782 10.68 21.03 -29.71
CA ARG A 782 11.18 21.21 -31.09
C ARG A 782 12.70 21.02 -31.18
N GLY A 783 13.18 20.58 -32.36
CA GLY A 783 14.60 20.57 -32.71
C GLY A 783 15.45 19.42 -32.12
N PRO A 784 16.78 19.56 -32.08
CA PRO A 784 17.73 18.48 -31.74
C PRO A 784 17.68 18.04 -30.26
N LYS A 785 17.02 18.80 -29.38
CA LYS A 785 16.86 18.46 -27.95
C LYS A 785 15.71 17.47 -27.69
N ARG A 786 14.91 17.11 -28.70
CA ARG A 786 13.69 16.30 -28.56
C ARG A 786 13.93 14.93 -27.92
N SER A 787 15.00 14.22 -28.29
CA SER A 787 15.34 12.92 -27.70
C SER A 787 15.67 13.03 -26.21
N SER A 788 16.42 14.05 -25.81
CA SER A 788 16.83 14.28 -24.41
C SER A 788 15.66 14.62 -23.49
N VAL A 789 14.70 15.45 -23.94
CA VAL A 789 13.50 15.79 -23.17
C VAL A 789 12.58 14.57 -23.02
N THR A 790 12.44 13.78 -24.08
CA THR A 790 11.63 12.55 -24.07
C THR A 790 12.23 11.49 -23.14
N ARG A 791 13.57 11.41 -23.07
CA ARG A 791 14.31 10.58 -22.10
C ARG A 791 14.07 11.03 -20.65
N ILE A 792 14.00 12.33 -20.37
CA ILE A 792 13.66 12.84 -19.03
C ILE A 792 12.22 12.46 -18.64
N PHE A 793 11.29 12.52 -19.60
CA PHE A 793 9.91 12.09 -19.38
C PHE A 793 9.80 10.61 -18.97
N THR A 794 10.54 9.70 -19.63
CA THR A 794 10.53 8.27 -19.22
C THR A 794 11.15 8.03 -17.85
N LEU A 795 12.14 8.83 -17.44
CA LEU A 795 12.66 8.79 -16.08
C LEU A 795 11.60 9.18 -15.05
N TRP A 796 10.87 10.28 -15.28
CA TRP A 796 9.77 10.70 -14.40
C TRP A 796 8.69 9.62 -14.30
N ASN A 797 8.29 9.05 -15.44
CA ASN A 797 7.33 7.96 -15.48
C ASN A 797 7.82 6.73 -14.67
N THR A 798 9.09 6.36 -14.80
CA THR A 798 9.68 5.25 -14.04
C THR A 798 9.75 5.56 -12.54
N THR A 799 10.11 6.80 -12.16
CA THR A 799 10.15 7.19 -10.74
C THR A 799 8.78 7.18 -10.08
N SER A 800 7.72 7.50 -10.84
CA SER A 800 6.35 7.51 -10.34
C SER A 800 5.81 6.13 -9.95
N VAL A 801 6.45 5.04 -10.41
CA VAL A 801 6.13 3.68 -9.97
C VAL A 801 6.38 3.49 -8.48
N ILE A 802 7.33 4.22 -7.88
CA ILE A 802 7.58 4.18 -6.44
C ILE A 802 6.35 4.68 -5.68
N ASN A 803 5.71 5.77 -6.13
CA ASN A 803 4.46 6.28 -5.53
C ASN A 803 3.33 5.25 -5.62
N ILE A 804 3.26 4.46 -6.70
CA ILE A 804 2.28 3.37 -6.84
C ILE A 804 2.54 2.26 -5.82
N ILE A 805 3.81 1.89 -5.62
CA ILE A 805 4.18 0.91 -4.58
C ILE A 805 3.79 1.42 -3.20
N VAL A 806 4.03 2.71 -2.90
CA VAL A 806 3.61 3.34 -1.65
C VAL A 806 2.09 3.28 -1.47
N ALA A 807 1.32 3.57 -2.52
CA ALA A 807 -0.14 3.44 -2.50
C ALA A 807 -0.57 1.99 -2.17
N ILE A 808 0.04 1.00 -2.83
CA ILE A 808 -0.28 -0.42 -2.60
C ILE A 808 0.03 -0.83 -1.16
N VAL A 809 1.20 -0.43 -0.63
CA VAL A 809 1.60 -0.75 0.75
C VAL A 809 0.62 -0.10 1.74
N TYR A 810 0.26 1.17 1.53
CA TYR A 810 -0.70 1.84 2.41
C TYR A 810 -2.08 1.18 2.36
N GLY A 811 -2.58 0.82 1.17
CA GLY A 811 -3.85 0.11 1.01
C GLY A 811 -3.85 -1.27 1.67
N ALA A 812 -2.74 -2.00 1.60
CA ALA A 812 -2.55 -3.27 2.30
C ALA A 812 -2.54 -3.08 3.82
N MET A 813 -1.88 -2.03 4.33
CA MET A 813 -1.90 -1.70 5.76
C MET A 813 -3.30 -1.31 6.24
N TYR A 814 -4.04 -0.51 5.46
CA TYR A 814 -5.39 -0.09 5.82
C TYR A 814 -6.37 -1.28 5.89
N SER A 815 -6.30 -2.19 4.93
CA SER A 815 -7.12 -3.41 4.93
C SER A 815 -6.70 -4.37 6.06
N GLY A 816 -5.40 -4.53 6.30
CA GLY A 816 -4.87 -5.34 7.42
C GLY A 816 -5.22 -4.80 8.80
N LEU A 817 -5.11 -3.49 9.02
CA LEU A 817 -5.35 -2.87 10.33
C LEU A 817 -6.84 -2.84 10.68
N SER A 818 -7.71 -2.64 9.69
CA SER A 818 -9.18 -2.72 9.86
C SER A 818 -9.64 -4.11 10.31
N SER A 819 -8.93 -5.17 9.89
CA SER A 819 -9.19 -6.54 10.36
C SER A 819 -8.80 -6.77 11.84
N LEU A 820 -7.81 -6.02 12.33
CA LEU A 820 -7.28 -6.14 13.70
C LEU A 820 -8.11 -5.33 14.71
N THR A 821 -8.57 -4.13 14.37
CA THR A 821 -9.33 -3.26 15.29
C THR A 821 -10.71 -3.82 15.65
N VAL A 822 -11.36 -4.55 14.74
CA VAL A 822 -12.68 -5.18 14.98
C VAL A 822 -12.59 -6.39 15.94
N SER A 823 -11.39 -6.91 16.20
CA SER A 823 -11.20 -8.04 17.13
C SER A 823 -11.18 -7.63 18.61
N SER A 824 -11.17 -6.33 18.93
CA SER A 824 -10.96 -5.82 20.30
C SER A 824 -12.18 -5.18 20.98
N ALA A 825 -13.29 -4.98 20.24
CA ALA A 825 -14.53 -4.41 20.79
C ALA A 825 -15.72 -5.36 20.54
N GLN A 826 -16.24 -5.92 21.64
CA GLN A 826 -17.48 -6.71 21.74
C GLN A 826 -17.51 -8.07 21.00
N ALA A 827 -16.91 -9.06 21.66
CA ALA A 827 -17.18 -10.47 21.43
C ALA A 827 -18.56 -10.88 22.01
N SER A 828 -19.65 -10.56 21.30
CA SER A 828 -20.90 -11.36 21.27
C SER A 828 -21.96 -10.67 20.40
N ASN A 829 -22.13 -11.17 19.16
CA ASN A 829 -23.28 -11.01 18.23
C ASN A 829 -22.99 -10.50 16.81
N THR A 830 -21.74 -10.30 16.40
CA THR A 830 -21.42 -9.82 15.04
C THR A 830 -20.71 -10.87 14.17
N LYS A 831 -21.33 -12.04 13.98
CA LYS A 831 -20.89 -13.00 12.94
C LYS A 831 -21.21 -12.55 11.50
N SER A 832 -21.84 -11.39 11.30
CA SER A 832 -22.20 -10.84 9.98
C SER A 832 -21.19 -9.84 9.39
N PHE A 833 -20.18 -9.39 10.14
CA PHE A 833 -19.27 -8.31 9.70
C PHE A 833 -18.06 -8.80 8.88
N LYS A 834 -18.03 -10.08 8.52
CA LYS A 834 -16.90 -10.71 7.83
C LYS A 834 -17.16 -10.76 6.32
N GLY A 835 -16.74 -9.72 5.62
CA GLY A 835 -16.48 -9.75 4.18
C GLY A 835 -17.67 -9.34 3.30
N ARG A 836 -17.66 -8.07 2.86
CA ARG A 836 -18.16 -7.65 1.55
C ARG A 836 -17.86 -6.17 1.34
N ASP A 837 -16.94 -5.89 0.41
CA ASP A 837 -16.82 -4.65 -0.39
C ASP A 837 -15.71 -3.62 -0.09
N ASP A 838 -14.79 -3.86 0.86
CA ASP A 838 -13.54 -3.08 0.94
C ASP A 838 -12.41 -3.65 0.03
N ASP A 839 -12.76 -4.55 -0.90
CA ASP A 839 -11.82 -5.25 -1.81
C ASP A 839 -11.38 -4.42 -3.04
N GLY A 840 -11.77 -3.14 -3.17
CA GLY A 840 -11.53 -2.35 -4.39
C GLY A 840 -10.30 -1.44 -4.41
N TRP A 841 -9.55 -1.31 -3.31
CA TRP A 841 -8.48 -0.29 -3.17
C TRP A 841 -7.26 -0.52 -4.09
N TRP A 842 -7.03 -1.76 -4.53
CA TRP A 842 -5.88 -2.15 -5.35
C TRP A 842 -6.10 -1.95 -6.86
N ILE A 843 -7.35 -1.76 -7.31
CA ILE A 843 -7.70 -1.71 -8.74
C ILE A 843 -7.01 -0.51 -9.42
N LEU A 844 -7.18 0.71 -8.90
CA LEU A 844 -6.59 1.90 -9.51
C LEU A 844 -5.05 1.87 -9.52
N PRO A 845 -4.35 1.52 -8.43
CA PRO A 845 -2.89 1.36 -8.46
C PRO A 845 -2.38 0.34 -9.49
N VAL A 846 -3.05 -0.81 -9.63
CA VAL A 846 -2.66 -1.86 -10.59
C VAL A 846 -2.88 -1.41 -12.03
N VAL A 847 -4.05 -0.83 -12.32
CA VAL A 847 -4.34 -0.28 -13.65
C VAL A 847 -3.34 0.81 -14.00
N LEU A 848 -3.01 1.69 -13.06
CA LEU A 848 -2.02 2.74 -13.28
C LEU A 848 -0.62 2.17 -13.55
N PHE A 849 -0.20 1.12 -12.85
CA PHE A 849 1.07 0.44 -13.12
C PHE A 849 1.14 -0.13 -14.55
N VAL A 850 0.05 -0.74 -15.03
CA VAL A 850 -0.04 -1.25 -16.41
C VAL A 850 0.05 -0.11 -17.42
N VAL A 851 -0.71 0.98 -17.20
CA VAL A 851 -0.68 2.17 -18.07
C VAL A 851 0.71 2.77 -18.14
N LYS A 852 1.40 2.93 -17.00
CA LYS A 852 2.77 3.45 -16.97
C LYS A 852 3.79 2.52 -17.64
N SER A 853 3.62 1.21 -17.52
CA SER A 853 4.47 0.22 -18.18
C SER A 853 4.31 0.28 -19.70
N LEU A 854 3.06 0.37 -20.18
CA LEU A 854 2.76 0.57 -21.60
C LEU A 854 3.36 1.90 -22.09
N GLN A 855 3.17 2.99 -21.33
CA GLN A 855 3.70 4.31 -21.64
C GLN A 855 5.22 4.29 -21.79
N ALA A 856 5.94 3.64 -20.87
CA ALA A 856 7.40 3.50 -20.96
C ALA A 856 7.84 2.80 -22.26
N GLY A 857 7.16 1.72 -22.64
CA GLY A 857 7.43 0.98 -23.89
C GLY A 857 7.24 1.83 -25.14
N LEU A 858 6.09 2.50 -25.25
CA LEU A 858 5.77 3.36 -26.40
C LEU A 858 6.75 4.52 -26.55
N VAL A 859 7.12 5.14 -25.43
CA VAL A 859 8.04 6.28 -25.44
C VAL A 859 9.45 5.82 -25.78
N ASN A 860 9.89 4.63 -25.34
CA ASN A 860 11.17 4.05 -25.75
C ASN A 860 11.24 3.82 -27.27
N TRP A 861 10.17 3.32 -27.90
CA TRP A 861 10.09 3.23 -29.36
C TRP A 861 10.09 4.61 -30.03
N HIS A 862 9.46 5.62 -29.40
CA HIS A 862 9.46 6.96 -29.95
C HIS A 862 10.85 7.58 -29.94
N ILE A 863 11.59 7.43 -28.84
CA ILE A 863 12.99 7.85 -28.75
C ILE A 863 13.84 7.12 -29.80
N ALA A 864 13.54 5.85 -30.08
CA ALA A 864 14.23 5.09 -31.13
C ALA A 864 14.05 5.69 -32.52
N ASN A 865 12.82 6.03 -32.91
CA ASN A 865 12.52 6.69 -34.19
C ASN A 865 13.09 8.11 -34.27
N LEU A 866 13.25 8.81 -33.13
CA LEU A 866 13.82 10.17 -33.12
C LEU A 866 15.34 10.18 -33.32
N GLU A 867 16.05 9.22 -32.72
CA GLU A 867 17.51 9.17 -32.76
C GLU A 867 18.04 8.47 -34.02
N ILE A 868 17.27 7.56 -34.62
CA ILE A 868 17.66 6.80 -35.82
C ILE A 868 16.63 7.04 -36.92
N GLN A 869 17.00 7.87 -37.89
CA GLN A 869 16.15 8.19 -39.04
C GLN A 869 16.38 7.25 -40.22
N ASP A 870 17.59 6.70 -40.34
CA ASP A 870 17.92 5.76 -41.40
C ASP A 870 17.75 4.31 -40.90
N HIS A 871 16.73 3.66 -41.44
CA HIS A 871 16.35 2.30 -41.07
C HIS A 871 17.25 1.23 -41.67
N SER A 872 17.98 1.56 -42.75
CA SER A 872 18.92 0.62 -43.40
C SER A 872 20.09 0.24 -42.49
N LEU A 873 20.37 1.04 -41.45
CA LEU A 873 21.37 0.77 -40.41
C LEU A 873 21.10 -0.50 -39.59
N PHE A 874 19.86 -1.04 -39.60
CA PHE A 874 19.50 -2.29 -38.94
C PHE A 874 19.30 -3.47 -39.91
N SER A 875 19.68 -3.31 -41.19
CA SER A 875 19.62 -4.39 -42.16
C SER A 875 20.45 -5.59 -41.67
N PRO A 876 19.89 -6.82 -41.67
CA PRO A 876 20.66 -8.03 -41.36
C PRO A 876 21.59 -8.43 -42.52
N ASP A 877 21.30 -7.98 -43.74
CA ASP A 877 22.17 -8.17 -44.91
C ASP A 877 23.25 -7.09 -44.96
N PRO A 878 24.55 -7.47 -44.95
CA PRO A 878 25.67 -6.53 -45.05
C PRO A 878 25.63 -5.71 -46.34
N ASP A 879 25.29 -6.32 -47.47
CA ASP A 879 25.27 -5.62 -48.75
C ASP A 879 24.22 -4.50 -48.75
N ARG A 880 23.03 -4.77 -48.22
CA ARG A 880 21.96 -3.78 -48.07
C ARG A 880 22.27 -2.70 -47.03
N PHE A 881 23.14 -2.98 -46.05
CA PHE A 881 23.64 -1.96 -45.13
C PHE A 881 24.59 -0.98 -45.83
N TRP A 882 25.41 -1.47 -46.76
CA TRP A 882 26.41 -0.67 -47.48
C TRP A 882 25.90 0.00 -48.76
N THR A 883 24.75 -0.42 -49.30
CA THR A 883 24.06 0.30 -50.39
C THR A 883 23.52 1.62 -49.86
N MET A 884 24.14 2.74 -50.27
CA MET A 884 23.63 4.10 -50.09
C MET A 884 22.73 4.51 -51.24
#